data_AF-A0AAD5BF81-F1
#
_entry.id   AF-A0AAD5BF81-F1
#
_cell.length_a   1.000
_cell.length_b   1.000
_cell.length_c   1.000
_cell.angle_alpha   90.00
_cell.angle_beta   90.00
_cell.angle_gamma   90.00
#
_symmetry.space_group_name_H-M   'P 1'
#
loop_
_entity.id
_entity.type
_entity.pdbx_description
1 polymer ?
#
loop_
_entity_poly.entity_id
_entity_poly.type
_entity_poly.pdbx_seq_one_letter_code
_entity_poly.pdbx_strand_id
1 'polypeptide(L)'
;MSQLKEPMSQIDEQEVFPYSQHQSTTLSPITSASSSGSTALSSQHALHPRTILENFVNSFKPFNYDDLPPVYLDHFRKLDERQNQGDVEYTSSLQDDNANLQQDKQGAHLHPAHPDFDYSTFSQLEKDAIITSMNPLSKSLRTRHLTWISLGASIGSGLFITTGSSLAHAGPLGLLLVWMFIGSFTFTTMASLSELATAFPVSGAFVTFPTLFINKSVGFAIAWNYALQWLVTMPLQLVAAALSIRFWNDHLHPAIFVTIFYVVIVLVNLFGVKGYGEIESFLSLLKVVAVIGFNICGIVIVAGGVPGQPYIGGANWHRPQGGLFNEHSPFKNMCFIISNASFAFAGIELFALGAVESATPKTSINKSRKQIFYRIIVFYLVSIVMIGFLVPYKNPDLKGSTDSTDGLVDTNTSPFVIAIKLANINVLPSIMNAVVIITVISVGNASVYASTRVLNAIGALEQGPKFLNFVDRKGRPMGCLLIQFGCGLLAYLVCIPGSSTTLSIFEWLLSLSGLSALFTYLVINISQLRFHAALSHRARVARDELLYVSPNWVSWYGIITIVVTLVLQFWAALWPPGGGVDVVSFFQIYLGGIVLAASYVVHKVYEYWYNGVPLTKLWLSVNEINVDMGRRQVDLEAVKQEIAEQRNILQSKPWWFKVYNFFC
;
A
#
# COMPACT_ATOMS: atom_id res chain seq x y z
N MET A 1 -40.74 16.64 46.75
CA MET A 1 -41.97 17.36 47.18
C MET A 1 -41.59 18.82 47.35
N SER A 2 -41.80 19.63 46.30
CA SER A 2 -42.83 20.72 46.23
C SER A 2 -42.29 22.02 46.84
N GLN A 3 -42.26 23.20 46.22
CA GLN A 3 -42.67 23.81 44.95
C GLN A 3 -41.88 25.15 44.88
N LEU A 4 -41.32 25.60 43.75
CA LEU A 4 -41.93 26.56 42.79
C LEU A 4 -42.61 27.78 43.42
N LYS A 5 -42.12 28.99 43.08
CA LYS A 5 -42.87 30.26 43.09
C LYS A 5 -42.26 31.27 42.09
N GLU A 6 -42.96 31.49 40.96
CA GLU A 6 -42.93 32.72 40.13
C GLU A 6 -44.01 33.71 40.66
N PRO A 7 -44.49 34.80 39.98
CA PRO A 7 -44.06 35.61 38.80
C PRO A 7 -44.21 37.16 39.03
N MET A 8 -44.26 37.95 37.93
CA MET A 8 -44.64 39.39 37.72
C MET A 8 -43.46 40.38 37.58
N SER A 9 -43.43 41.40 36.70
CA SER A 9 -44.35 41.93 35.68
C SER A 9 -43.59 42.95 34.79
N GLN A 10 -44.24 43.35 33.69
CA GLN A 10 -43.85 44.24 32.58
C GLN A 10 -43.47 45.71 32.93
N ILE A 11 -42.81 46.39 31.97
CA ILE A 11 -43.13 47.69 31.32
C ILE A 11 -41.88 48.61 31.10
N ASP A 12 -41.64 48.94 29.81
CA ASP A 12 -41.15 50.17 29.13
C ASP A 12 -39.93 50.98 29.66
N GLU A 13 -39.10 51.68 28.87
CA GLU A 13 -39.30 52.42 27.59
C GLU A 13 -37.94 52.87 26.96
N GLN A 14 -37.98 53.30 25.68
CA GLN A 14 -37.11 54.29 24.97
C GLN A 14 -35.68 53.86 24.49
N GLU A 15 -35.16 54.14 23.29
CA GLU A 15 -35.45 55.06 22.15
C GLU A 15 -34.69 54.56 20.88
N VAL A 16 -35.31 54.34 19.70
CA VAL A 16 -35.49 55.24 18.51
C VAL A 16 -34.50 54.99 17.32
N PHE A 17 -35.09 54.64 16.18
CA PHE A 17 -34.55 54.54 14.79
C PHE A 17 -34.35 55.93 14.14
N PRO A 18 -33.77 56.07 12.92
CA PRO A 18 -34.59 56.03 11.69
C PRO A 18 -33.93 55.42 10.41
N TYR A 19 -34.81 55.16 9.43
CA TYR A 19 -34.61 54.67 8.05
C TYR A 19 -34.94 55.81 7.03
N SER A 20 -34.35 55.82 5.82
CA SER A 20 -34.96 56.18 4.49
C SER A 20 -33.88 56.23 3.37
N GLN A 21 -34.00 55.46 2.26
CA GLN A 21 -34.62 55.67 0.94
C GLN A 21 -33.91 56.57 -0.12
N HIS A 22 -33.49 55.90 -1.22
CA HIS A 22 -33.42 56.23 -2.67
C HIS A 22 -32.82 57.52 -3.28
N GLN A 23 -32.03 57.27 -4.35
CA GLN A 23 -32.02 57.85 -5.73
C GLN A 23 -30.76 58.59 -6.26
N SER A 24 -30.14 57.94 -7.26
CA SER A 24 -29.63 58.44 -8.57
C SER A 24 -28.41 59.37 -8.73
N THR A 25 -27.49 58.85 -9.55
CA THR A 25 -26.68 59.47 -10.64
C THR A 25 -25.32 60.15 -10.40
N THR A 26 -24.37 59.69 -11.24
CA THR A 26 -23.27 60.38 -11.96
C THR A 26 -21.82 60.37 -11.44
N LEU A 27 -20.95 59.93 -12.38
CA LEU A 27 -19.57 60.35 -12.71
C LEU A 27 -18.38 59.88 -11.86
N SER A 28 -17.61 58.96 -12.45
CA SER A 28 -16.16 58.76 -12.32
C SER A 28 -15.35 59.92 -12.96
N PRO A 29 -13.99 59.95 -12.97
CA PRO A 29 -12.95 59.22 -12.22
C PRO A 29 -11.86 60.16 -11.63
N ILE A 30 -10.76 59.61 -11.08
CA ILE A 30 -9.33 60.03 -11.26
C ILE A 30 -8.50 59.94 -9.96
N THR A 31 -7.57 58.97 -10.00
CA THR A 31 -6.21 58.85 -9.43
C THR A 31 -5.77 59.73 -8.24
N SER A 32 -5.13 59.12 -7.22
CA SER A 32 -3.66 59.00 -7.11
C SER A 32 -3.18 58.62 -5.69
N ALA A 33 -2.06 57.89 -5.66
CA ALA A 33 -1.01 57.84 -4.64
C ALA A 33 -1.27 57.21 -3.24
N SER A 34 -0.79 55.95 -3.13
CA SER A 34 0.10 55.39 -2.09
C SER A 34 -0.07 55.78 -0.60
N SER A 35 -0.34 54.77 0.24
CA SER A 35 0.65 54.22 1.21
C SER A 35 0.05 53.14 2.12
N SER A 36 0.84 52.07 2.31
CA SER A 36 0.93 51.16 3.48
C SER A 36 -0.30 50.86 4.35
N GLY A 37 -0.60 49.56 4.50
CA GLY A 37 -1.31 49.06 5.69
C GLY A 37 -2.05 47.74 5.49
N SER A 38 -1.45 46.65 5.97
CA SER A 38 -2.10 45.48 6.59
C SER A 38 -3.51 45.07 6.11
N THR A 39 -3.60 43.92 5.45
CA THR A 39 -4.88 43.19 5.35
C THR A 39 -4.66 41.71 5.64
N ALA A 40 -5.23 41.29 6.76
CA ALA A 40 -5.48 39.90 7.11
C ALA A 40 -6.26 39.23 5.97
N LEU A 41 -5.69 38.16 5.40
CA LEU A 41 -6.35 37.37 4.36
C LEU A 41 -7.10 36.21 5.03
N SER A 42 -8.42 36.36 5.12
CA SER A 42 -9.33 35.26 5.41
C SER A 42 -9.34 34.30 4.21
N SER A 43 -9.08 33.02 4.47
CA SER A 43 -9.11 31.98 3.46
C SER A 43 -10.55 31.53 3.19
N GLN A 44 -11.19 32.09 2.17
CA GLN A 44 -12.34 31.44 1.53
C GLN A 44 -11.83 30.67 0.31
N HIS A 45 -11.73 29.34 0.45
CA HIS A 45 -11.43 28.44 -0.65
C HIS A 45 -12.64 28.31 -1.59
N ALA A 46 -12.68 29.11 -2.65
CA ALA A 46 -13.56 28.84 -3.78
C ALA A 46 -12.97 27.70 -4.64
N LEU A 47 -13.71 26.60 -4.79
CA LEU A 47 -13.38 25.42 -5.60
C LEU A 47 -13.53 25.73 -7.10
N HIS A 48 -12.49 26.25 -7.74
CA HIS A 48 -12.45 26.45 -9.19
C HIS A 48 -11.81 25.22 -9.89
N PRO A 49 -12.40 24.66 -10.98
CA PRO A 49 -11.95 23.40 -11.59
C PRO A 49 -10.52 23.42 -12.15
N ARG A 50 -10.01 24.59 -12.58
CA ARG A 50 -8.60 24.75 -13.00
C ARG A 50 -7.62 24.58 -11.83
N THR A 51 -7.97 25.08 -10.64
CA THR A 51 -7.15 24.97 -9.42
C THR A 51 -7.12 23.53 -8.90
N ILE A 52 -8.16 22.73 -9.14
CA ILE A 52 -8.18 21.29 -8.81
C ILE A 52 -7.21 20.54 -9.73
N LEU A 53 -7.22 20.81 -11.03
CA LEU A 53 -6.28 20.21 -11.97
C LEU A 53 -4.83 20.63 -11.69
N GLU A 54 -4.60 21.90 -11.35
CA GLU A 54 -3.27 22.40 -10.95
C GLU A 54 -2.82 21.81 -9.61
N ASN A 55 -3.68 21.69 -8.60
CA ASN A 55 -3.35 21.04 -7.32
C ASN A 55 -3.14 19.54 -7.49
N PHE A 56 -3.89 18.90 -8.39
CA PHE A 56 -3.69 17.50 -8.80
C PHE A 56 -2.31 17.35 -9.43
N VAL A 57 -1.97 18.12 -10.48
CA VAL A 57 -0.66 18.09 -11.14
C VAL A 57 0.49 18.47 -10.20
N ASN A 58 0.30 19.49 -9.35
CA ASN A 58 1.30 19.96 -8.40
C ASN A 58 1.53 18.97 -7.25
N SER A 59 0.56 18.11 -6.92
CA SER A 59 0.79 17.01 -5.97
C SER A 59 1.81 15.98 -6.46
N PHE A 60 2.00 15.88 -7.78
CA PHE A 60 3.02 15.04 -8.41
C PHE A 60 4.38 15.72 -8.51
N LYS A 61 4.47 17.04 -8.28
CA LYS A 61 5.76 17.75 -8.28
C LYS A 61 6.52 17.47 -6.97
N PRO A 62 7.86 17.32 -7.02
CA PRO A 62 8.66 17.30 -5.80
C PRO A 62 8.43 18.60 -5.02
N PHE A 63 8.29 18.49 -3.70
CA PHE A 63 8.14 19.63 -2.80
C PHE A 63 9.26 20.64 -3.04
N ASN A 64 8.90 21.92 -3.23
CA ASN A 64 9.86 22.98 -3.45
C ASN A 64 10.41 23.43 -2.09
N TYR A 65 11.65 23.03 -1.79
CA TYR A 65 12.30 23.38 -0.53
C TYR A 65 12.65 24.88 -0.44
N ASP A 66 12.56 25.62 -1.55
CA ASP A 66 12.79 27.07 -1.61
C ASP A 66 11.65 27.88 -0.96
N ASP A 67 10.47 27.26 -0.71
CA ASP A 67 9.31 27.88 -0.05
C ASP A 67 9.39 27.82 1.50
N LEU A 68 10.45 27.22 2.05
CA LEU A 68 10.69 27.19 3.48
C LEU A 68 11.36 28.50 3.92
N PRO A 69 10.90 29.15 5.02
CA PRO A 69 11.58 30.34 5.51
C PRO A 69 13.03 30.01 5.90
N PRO A 70 14.01 30.87 5.57
CA PRO A 70 15.39 30.69 5.99
C PRO A 70 15.44 30.86 7.52
N VAL A 71 15.70 29.78 8.24
CA VAL A 71 15.93 29.84 9.69
C VAL A 71 17.43 30.00 9.91
N TYR A 72 17.82 31.19 10.38
CA TYR A 72 19.20 31.48 10.76
C TYR A 72 19.53 30.79 12.09
N LEU A 73 20.46 29.86 12.04
CA LEU A 73 21.03 29.18 13.21
C LEU A 73 22.04 30.06 13.95
N ASP A 74 21.57 31.02 14.74
CA ASP A 74 22.43 31.77 15.68
C ASP A 74 23.01 30.86 16.80
N HIS A 75 22.46 29.65 16.96
CA HIS A 75 22.91 28.70 17.98
C HIS A 75 24.24 28.02 17.63
N PHE A 76 24.52 27.76 16.35
CA PHE A 76 25.76 27.11 15.93
C PHE A 76 26.91 28.10 15.74
N ARG A 77 26.62 29.37 15.41
CA ARG A 77 27.65 30.43 15.37
C ARG A 77 28.31 30.65 16.74
N LYS A 78 27.54 30.56 17.83
CA LYS A 78 28.07 30.67 19.20
C LYS A 78 28.88 29.45 19.65
N LEU A 79 28.68 28.28 19.04
CA LEU A 79 29.47 27.08 19.33
C LEU A 79 30.81 27.12 18.57
N ASP A 80 30.81 27.62 17.35
CA ASP A 80 32.02 27.81 16.53
C ASP A 80 32.90 28.97 17.06
N GLU A 81 32.29 30.05 17.55
CA GLU A 81 33.00 31.15 18.22
C GLU A 81 33.59 30.72 19.58
N ARG A 82 32.96 29.77 20.27
CA ARG A 82 33.49 29.19 21.53
C ARG A 82 34.58 28.15 21.31
N GLN A 83 34.62 27.48 20.16
CA GLN A 83 35.70 26.52 19.83
C GLN A 83 36.95 27.21 19.26
N ASN A 84 36.82 28.41 18.67
CA ASN A 84 37.95 29.16 18.11
C ASN A 84 38.63 30.14 19.08
N GLN A 85 38.15 30.31 20.30
CA GLN A 85 38.85 31.05 21.36
C GLN A 85 39.49 30.08 22.37
N GLY A 86 40.50 29.35 21.90
CA GLY A 86 41.49 28.75 22.78
C GLY A 86 42.59 29.76 23.07
N ASP A 87 42.60 30.31 24.28
CA ASP A 87 43.78 30.46 25.14
C ASP A 87 43.42 31.36 26.34
N VAL A 88 43.60 30.81 27.55
CA VAL A 88 43.98 31.44 28.85
C VAL A 88 43.26 30.78 30.04
N GLU A 89 44.11 30.23 30.92
CA GLU A 89 43.95 29.85 32.34
C GLU A 89 42.93 28.78 32.75
N TYR A 90 43.49 27.61 33.11
CA TYR A 90 42.85 26.58 33.90
C TYR A 90 43.57 26.49 35.26
N THR A 91 43.07 27.21 36.27
CA THR A 91 43.28 26.84 37.68
C THR A 91 42.14 27.38 38.54
N SER A 92 41.66 26.51 39.45
CA SER A 92 40.69 26.73 40.54
C SER A 92 39.19 26.70 40.21
N SER A 93 38.61 25.50 40.07
CA SER A 93 37.24 25.20 40.57
C SER A 93 36.89 23.70 40.57
N LEU A 94 37.85 22.78 40.80
CA LEU A 94 37.59 21.32 40.91
C LEU A 94 36.98 20.90 42.26
N GLN A 95 36.09 21.71 42.82
CA GLN A 95 35.38 21.35 44.06
C GLN A 95 33.86 21.56 44.03
N ASP A 96 33.32 22.26 43.03
CA ASP A 96 31.87 22.48 42.91
C ASP A 96 31.16 21.60 41.87
N ASP A 97 31.89 20.95 40.95
CA ASP A 97 31.27 20.14 39.87
C ASP A 97 30.90 18.70 40.27
N ASN A 98 31.40 18.19 41.40
CA ASN A 98 31.07 16.84 41.86
C ASN A 98 29.70 16.74 42.56
N ALA A 99 29.09 17.87 42.96
CA ALA A 99 27.75 17.89 43.54
C ALA A 99 26.65 17.86 42.47
N ASN A 100 26.88 18.50 41.32
CA ASN A 100 25.91 18.55 40.21
C ASN A 100 25.84 17.25 39.40
N LEU A 101 26.95 16.48 39.34
CA LEU A 101 26.97 15.16 38.68
C LEU A 101 26.20 14.07 39.44
N GLN A 102 25.85 14.29 40.71
CA GLN A 102 25.02 13.37 41.49
C GLN A 102 23.52 13.70 41.40
N GLN A 103 23.14 14.96 41.19
CA GLN A 103 21.75 15.36 40.99
C GLN A 103 21.23 15.03 39.57
N ASP A 104 22.08 15.08 38.54
CA ASP A 104 21.67 14.75 37.17
C ASP A 104 21.48 13.24 36.91
N LYS A 105 21.93 12.37 37.85
CA LYS A 105 21.67 10.92 37.77
C LYS A 105 20.28 10.51 38.26
N GLN A 106 19.52 11.40 38.90
CA GLN A 106 18.16 11.11 39.37
C GLN A 106 17.07 11.40 38.33
N GLY A 107 17.40 12.01 37.19
CA GLY A 107 16.47 12.40 36.12
C GLY A 107 16.72 11.73 34.77
N ALA A 108 17.57 10.70 34.69
CA ALA A 108 17.81 10.01 33.43
C ALA A 108 16.59 9.16 33.06
N HIS A 109 15.69 9.69 32.22
CA HIS A 109 14.66 8.90 31.59
C HIS A 109 15.33 7.76 30.81
N LEU A 110 15.19 6.54 31.32
CA LEU A 110 15.70 5.34 30.68
C LEU A 110 15.19 5.32 29.23
N HIS A 111 16.04 4.94 28.27
CA HIS A 111 15.56 4.76 26.91
C HIS A 111 14.46 3.68 26.95
N PRO A 112 13.36 3.77 26.17
CA PRO A 112 12.31 2.75 26.12
C PRO A 112 12.78 1.34 25.70
N ALA A 113 14.08 1.16 25.43
CA ALA A 113 14.76 -0.10 25.10
C ALA A 113 15.46 -0.75 26.29
N HIS A 114 15.51 -0.05 27.42
CA HIS A 114 16.16 -0.55 28.61
C HIS A 114 15.27 -1.62 29.27
N PRO A 115 15.82 -2.78 29.69
CA PRO A 115 15.05 -3.84 30.36
C PRO A 115 14.25 -3.36 31.57
N ASP A 116 14.77 -2.35 32.26
CA ASP A 116 14.17 -1.74 33.46
C ASP A 116 13.33 -0.49 33.15
N PHE A 117 12.99 -0.22 31.89
CA PHE A 117 12.10 0.89 31.54
C PHE A 117 10.69 0.60 32.07
N ASP A 118 10.21 1.44 32.97
CA ASP A 118 8.90 1.25 33.58
C ASP A 118 7.78 1.59 32.59
N TYR A 119 7.10 0.55 32.09
CA TYR A 119 5.94 0.72 31.22
C TYR A 119 4.64 0.99 31.99
N SER A 120 4.62 0.91 33.32
CA SER A 120 3.40 0.92 34.13
C SER A 120 2.58 2.20 33.99
N THR A 121 3.23 3.33 33.72
CA THR A 121 2.65 4.66 33.58
C THR A 121 2.06 4.96 32.19
N PHE A 122 2.32 4.11 31.19
CA PHE A 122 1.85 4.34 29.83
C PHE A 122 0.48 3.71 29.57
N SER A 123 -0.33 4.40 28.77
CA SER A 123 -1.57 3.84 28.25
C SER A 123 -1.28 2.62 27.36
N GLN A 124 -2.25 1.72 27.21
CA GLN A 124 -2.08 0.54 26.37
C GLN A 124 -1.70 0.90 24.92
N LEU A 125 -2.24 2.00 24.39
CA LEU A 125 -1.97 2.45 23.02
C LEU A 125 -0.52 2.93 22.86
N GLU A 126 0.05 3.55 23.89
CA GLU A 126 1.45 3.99 23.92
C GLU A 126 2.41 2.81 24.04
N LYS A 127 2.07 1.80 24.87
CA LYS A 127 2.80 0.53 24.94
C LYS A 127 2.83 -0.15 23.58
N ASP A 128 1.67 -0.28 22.95
CA ASP A 128 1.50 -0.90 21.63
C ASP A 128 2.37 -0.17 20.57
N ALA A 129 2.43 1.18 20.61
CA ALA A 129 3.29 1.98 19.72
C ALA A 129 4.79 1.74 19.96
N ILE A 130 5.23 1.71 21.23
CA ILE A 130 6.64 1.53 21.60
C ILE A 130 7.11 0.12 21.23
N ILE A 131 6.40 -0.92 21.68
CA ILE A 131 6.75 -2.33 21.43
C ILE A 131 6.90 -2.58 19.92
N THR A 132 5.97 -2.06 19.14
CA THR A 132 5.97 -2.25 17.69
C THR A 132 7.14 -1.51 17.01
N SER A 133 7.52 -0.34 17.49
CA SER A 133 8.69 0.40 16.97
C SER A 133 10.04 -0.26 17.29
N MET A 134 10.07 -1.17 18.27
CA MET A 134 11.28 -1.74 18.86
C MET A 134 11.48 -3.22 18.60
N ASN A 135 10.57 -3.82 17.84
CA ASN A 135 10.56 -5.25 17.55
C ASN A 135 11.95 -5.72 17.01
N PRO A 136 12.55 -6.80 17.57
CA PRO A 136 13.93 -7.23 17.27
C PRO A 136 14.10 -7.93 15.90
N LEU A 137 13.44 -7.44 14.86
CA LEU A 137 13.62 -7.90 13.49
C LEU A 137 15.00 -7.51 12.95
N SER A 138 15.58 -8.36 12.10
CA SER A 138 16.90 -8.14 11.50
C SER A 138 16.90 -6.93 10.55
N LYS A 139 17.65 -5.88 10.88
CA LYS A 139 17.83 -4.67 10.05
C LYS A 139 18.92 -4.85 8.99
N SER A 140 18.76 -5.86 8.14
CA SER A 140 19.81 -6.30 7.21
C SER A 140 19.54 -6.01 5.74
N LEU A 141 18.38 -5.45 5.39
CA LEU A 141 18.05 -5.15 4.00
C LEU A 141 18.76 -3.87 3.55
N ARG A 142 19.52 -3.99 2.45
CA ARG A 142 20.14 -2.84 1.78
C ARG A 142 19.08 -2.10 0.97
N THR A 143 19.27 -0.78 0.78
CA THR A 143 18.40 0.05 -0.05
C THR A 143 18.19 -0.53 -1.46
N ARG A 144 19.25 -1.11 -2.07
CA ARG A 144 19.14 -1.79 -3.37
C ARG A 144 18.11 -2.93 -3.37
N HIS A 145 18.06 -3.73 -2.31
CA HIS A 145 17.12 -4.85 -2.21
C HIS A 145 15.70 -4.30 -2.14
N LEU A 146 15.48 -3.25 -1.35
CA LEU A 146 14.15 -2.66 -1.22
C LEU A 146 13.65 -2.04 -2.53
N THR A 147 14.52 -1.37 -3.29
CA THR A 147 14.16 -0.88 -4.64
C THR A 147 13.67 -2.01 -5.54
N TRP A 148 14.46 -3.09 -5.65
CA TRP A 148 14.13 -4.22 -6.54
C TRP A 148 12.97 -5.06 -6.03
N ILE A 149 12.91 -5.38 -4.74
CA ILE A 149 11.78 -6.08 -4.12
C ILE A 149 10.51 -5.27 -4.33
N SER A 150 10.54 -3.95 -4.11
CA SER A 150 9.38 -3.10 -4.35
C SER A 150 8.99 -3.09 -5.85
N LEU A 151 9.97 -3.08 -6.77
CA LEU A 151 9.73 -3.19 -8.22
C LEU A 151 9.03 -4.51 -8.56
N GLY A 152 9.58 -5.63 -8.10
CA GLY A 152 9.07 -6.97 -8.40
C GLY A 152 7.82 -7.37 -7.62
N ALA A 153 7.53 -6.76 -6.47
CA ALA A 153 6.28 -6.96 -5.73
C ALA A 153 5.08 -6.43 -6.52
N SER A 154 5.30 -5.39 -7.32
CA SER A 154 4.29 -4.88 -8.26
C SER A 154 4.19 -5.71 -9.53
N ILE A 155 4.94 -6.81 -9.71
CA ILE A 155 4.83 -7.70 -10.87
C ILE A 155 4.58 -9.11 -10.36
N GLY A 156 3.33 -9.55 -10.43
CA GLY A 156 2.90 -10.82 -9.84
C GLY A 156 1.99 -11.64 -10.73
N SER A 157 1.44 -12.71 -10.15
CA SER A 157 0.45 -13.57 -10.79
C SER A 157 -0.81 -12.82 -11.21
N GLY A 158 -1.14 -11.70 -10.56
CA GLY A 158 -2.22 -10.82 -10.99
C GLY A 158 -2.07 -10.35 -12.43
N LEU A 159 -0.91 -9.78 -12.77
CA LEU A 159 -0.62 -9.34 -14.14
C LEU A 159 -0.54 -10.52 -15.11
N PHE A 160 0.21 -11.57 -14.76
CA PHE A 160 0.49 -12.65 -15.70
C PHE A 160 -0.65 -13.66 -15.86
N ILE A 161 -1.50 -13.88 -14.87
CA ILE A 161 -2.52 -14.94 -14.88
C ILE A 161 -3.91 -14.30 -14.88
N THR A 162 -4.23 -13.45 -13.90
CA THR A 162 -5.60 -12.95 -13.73
C THR A 162 -6.06 -12.03 -14.86
N THR A 163 -5.12 -11.34 -15.54
CA THR A 163 -5.42 -10.50 -16.70
C THR A 163 -6.09 -11.26 -17.85
N GLY A 164 -5.84 -12.58 -18.00
CA GLY A 164 -6.46 -13.37 -19.07
C GLY A 164 -7.98 -13.47 -18.93
N SER A 165 -8.42 -13.91 -17.73
CA SER A 165 -9.84 -13.94 -17.37
C SER A 165 -10.45 -12.52 -17.42
N SER A 166 -9.77 -11.52 -16.87
CA SER A 166 -10.27 -10.15 -16.89
C SER A 166 -10.46 -9.58 -18.30
N LEU A 167 -9.55 -9.88 -19.24
CA LEU A 167 -9.68 -9.48 -20.64
C LEU A 167 -10.91 -10.12 -21.28
N ALA A 168 -11.08 -11.43 -21.08
CA ALA A 168 -12.19 -12.16 -21.68
C ALA A 168 -13.56 -11.75 -21.11
N HIS A 169 -13.62 -11.27 -19.86
CA HIS A 169 -14.84 -10.75 -19.27
C HIS A 169 -15.14 -9.31 -19.69
N ALA A 170 -14.19 -8.37 -19.55
CA ALA A 170 -14.47 -6.95 -19.73
C ALA A 170 -14.20 -6.43 -21.15
N GLY A 171 -13.43 -7.17 -21.97
CA GLY A 171 -12.86 -6.68 -23.22
C GLY A 171 -11.65 -5.76 -22.98
N PRO A 172 -10.93 -5.37 -24.05
CA PRO A 172 -9.67 -4.63 -23.95
C PRO A 172 -9.82 -3.23 -23.34
N LEU A 173 -10.85 -2.46 -23.73
CA LEU A 173 -11.08 -1.13 -23.15
C LEU A 173 -11.62 -1.24 -21.72
N GLY A 174 -12.52 -2.18 -21.45
CA GLY A 174 -13.04 -2.42 -20.11
C GLY A 174 -11.93 -2.80 -19.12
N LEU A 175 -11.03 -3.68 -19.54
CA LEU A 175 -9.83 -4.07 -18.80
C LEU A 175 -8.95 -2.84 -18.47
N LEU A 176 -8.65 -2.03 -19.49
CA LEU A 176 -7.83 -0.83 -19.34
C LEU A 176 -8.45 0.19 -18.38
N LEU A 177 -9.75 0.46 -18.51
CA LEU A 177 -10.47 1.41 -17.64
C LEU A 177 -10.46 0.96 -16.18
N VAL A 178 -10.69 -0.33 -15.92
CA VAL A 178 -10.64 -0.88 -14.56
C VAL A 178 -9.23 -0.79 -13.98
N TRP A 179 -8.18 -1.14 -14.74
CA TRP A 179 -6.81 -1.03 -14.25
C TRP A 179 -6.37 0.42 -14.00
N MET A 180 -6.79 1.37 -14.83
CA MET A 180 -6.54 2.80 -14.57
C MET A 180 -7.25 3.27 -13.31
N PHE A 181 -8.50 2.84 -13.10
CA PHE A 181 -9.28 3.20 -11.92
C PHE A 181 -8.71 2.61 -10.62
N ILE A 182 -8.32 1.33 -10.61
CA ILE A 182 -7.66 0.72 -9.44
C ILE A 182 -6.28 1.35 -9.22
N GLY A 183 -5.52 1.55 -10.29
CA GLY A 183 -4.19 2.16 -10.23
C GLY A 183 -4.21 3.59 -9.68
N SER A 184 -5.24 4.39 -9.98
CA SER A 184 -5.33 5.78 -9.51
C SER A 184 -5.48 5.88 -8.00
N PHE A 185 -6.41 5.11 -7.38
CA PHE A 185 -6.57 5.16 -5.93
C PHE A 185 -5.47 4.38 -5.19
N THR A 186 -4.88 3.36 -5.82
CA THR A 186 -3.71 2.67 -5.26
C THR A 186 -2.56 3.65 -5.15
N PHE A 187 -2.31 4.47 -6.18
CA PHE A 187 -1.29 5.50 -6.13
C PHE A 187 -1.53 6.50 -4.99
N THR A 188 -2.75 7.01 -4.82
CA THR A 188 -3.07 7.93 -3.72
C THR A 188 -2.89 7.26 -2.36
N THR A 189 -3.30 6.00 -2.22
CA THR A 189 -3.11 5.24 -0.97
C THR A 189 -1.62 5.05 -0.64
N MET A 190 -0.77 4.78 -1.63
CA MET A 190 0.68 4.64 -1.41
C MET A 190 1.33 5.96 -1.00
N ALA A 191 0.80 7.11 -1.45
CA ALA A 191 1.23 8.41 -0.96
C ALA A 191 0.87 8.57 0.53
N SER A 192 -0.37 8.30 0.93
CA SER A 192 -0.79 8.35 2.34
C SER A 192 -0.02 7.36 3.23
N LEU A 193 0.26 6.15 2.71
CA LEU A 193 1.10 5.15 3.37
C LEU A 193 2.52 5.65 3.58
N SER A 194 3.12 6.28 2.57
CA SER A 194 4.51 6.75 2.64
C SER A 194 4.68 7.81 3.73
N GLU A 195 3.72 8.72 3.90
CA GLU A 195 3.71 9.69 5.00
C GLU A 195 3.72 8.99 6.36
N LEU A 196 2.74 8.12 6.61
CA LEU A 196 2.63 7.39 7.88
C LEU A 196 3.86 6.51 8.14
N ALA A 197 4.38 5.80 7.14
CA ALA A 197 5.53 4.92 7.28
C ALA A 197 6.85 5.67 7.51
N THR A 198 6.98 6.91 7.00
CA THR A 198 8.13 7.76 7.31
C THR A 198 8.08 8.33 8.72
N ALA A 199 6.87 8.66 9.20
CA ALA A 199 6.67 9.17 10.56
C ALA A 199 6.81 8.05 11.61
N PHE A 200 6.12 6.94 11.40
CA PHE A 200 6.02 5.80 12.31
C PHE A 200 6.60 4.53 11.65
N PRO A 201 7.94 4.34 11.67
CA PRO A 201 8.56 3.11 11.19
C PRO A 201 8.36 1.98 12.21
N VAL A 202 7.11 1.55 12.37
CA VAL A 202 6.68 0.50 13.31
C VAL A 202 6.62 -0.86 12.61
N SER A 203 6.97 -1.94 13.32
CA SER A 203 6.74 -3.32 12.86
C SER A 203 5.29 -3.56 12.40
N GLY A 204 5.09 -4.33 11.34
CA GLY A 204 3.79 -4.47 10.68
C GLY A 204 3.35 -3.25 9.85
N ALA A 205 4.00 -2.09 9.99
CA ALA A 205 3.73 -0.86 9.24
C ALA A 205 2.22 -0.53 9.18
N PHE A 206 1.62 -0.63 7.99
CA PHE A 206 0.23 -0.26 7.74
C PHE A 206 -0.81 -1.12 8.43
N VAL A 207 -0.48 -2.35 8.87
CA VAL A 207 -1.42 -3.14 9.65
C VAL A 207 -1.53 -2.67 11.10
N THR A 208 -0.54 -1.91 11.59
CA THR A 208 -0.52 -1.39 12.97
C THR A 208 -1.16 -0.01 13.09
N PHE A 209 -1.11 0.82 12.03
CA PHE A 209 -1.75 2.14 12.00
C PHE A 209 -3.23 2.17 12.42
N PRO A 210 -4.12 1.24 11.98
CA PRO A 210 -5.51 1.23 12.45
C PRO A 210 -5.63 1.02 13.97
N THR A 211 -4.74 0.25 14.60
CA THR A 211 -4.69 0.11 16.07
C THR A 211 -4.35 1.45 16.74
N LEU A 212 -3.42 2.21 16.16
CA LEU A 212 -2.94 3.48 16.72
C LEU A 212 -3.89 4.67 16.47
N PHE A 213 -4.56 4.72 15.31
CA PHE A 213 -5.30 5.91 14.88
C PHE A 213 -6.83 5.74 14.82
N ILE A 214 -7.33 4.52 14.78
CA ILE A 214 -8.78 4.23 14.62
C ILE A 214 -9.34 3.57 15.87
N ASN A 215 -8.99 2.30 16.09
CA ASN A 215 -9.46 1.48 17.20
C ASN A 215 -8.68 0.15 17.20
N LYS A 216 -8.39 -0.41 18.39
CA LYS A 216 -7.69 -1.68 18.53
C LYS A 216 -8.44 -2.86 17.86
N SER A 217 -9.78 -2.91 17.95
CA SER A 217 -10.60 -3.92 17.27
C SER A 217 -10.58 -3.81 15.74
N VAL A 218 -10.50 -2.59 15.18
CA VAL A 218 -10.33 -2.40 13.73
C VAL A 218 -8.95 -2.88 13.30
N GLY A 219 -7.92 -2.55 14.08
CA GLY A 219 -6.57 -3.02 13.82
C GLY A 219 -6.44 -4.54 13.86
N PHE A 220 -7.05 -5.20 14.85
CA PHE A 220 -7.11 -6.67 14.93
C PHE A 220 -7.74 -7.27 13.67
N ALA A 221 -8.91 -6.78 13.27
CA ALA A 221 -9.63 -7.31 12.10
C ALA A 221 -8.81 -7.17 10.82
N ILE A 222 -8.21 -5.99 10.59
CA ILE A 222 -7.38 -5.74 9.41
C ILE A 222 -6.11 -6.59 9.44
N ALA A 223 -5.41 -6.65 10.57
CA ALA A 223 -4.16 -7.38 10.68
C ALA A 223 -4.36 -8.88 10.41
N TRP A 224 -5.40 -9.49 11.00
CA TRP A 224 -5.73 -10.89 10.75
C TRP A 224 -6.21 -11.14 9.33
N ASN A 225 -7.06 -10.27 8.77
CA ASN A 225 -7.53 -10.40 7.40
C ASN A 225 -6.35 -10.32 6.39
N TYR A 226 -5.43 -9.40 6.62
CA TYR A 226 -4.21 -9.26 5.81
C TYR A 226 -3.24 -10.43 6.00
N ALA A 227 -3.10 -10.95 7.23
CA ALA A 227 -2.30 -12.16 7.49
C ALA A 227 -2.88 -13.38 6.76
N LEU A 228 -4.19 -13.59 6.84
CA LEU A 228 -4.91 -14.68 6.17
C LEU A 228 -4.75 -14.60 4.64
N GLN A 229 -4.84 -13.40 4.07
CA GLN A 229 -4.55 -13.16 2.66
C GLN A 229 -3.18 -13.71 2.25
N TRP A 230 -2.11 -13.39 2.99
CA TRP A 230 -0.76 -13.86 2.63
C TRP A 230 -0.53 -15.34 2.96
N LEU A 231 -1.16 -15.86 4.01
CA LEU A 231 -1.16 -17.29 4.34
C LEU A 231 -1.74 -18.13 3.20
N VAL A 232 -2.81 -17.65 2.58
CA VAL A 232 -3.50 -18.29 1.46
C VAL A 232 -2.82 -18.02 0.12
N THR A 233 -2.14 -16.89 -0.03
CA THR A 233 -1.40 -16.57 -1.27
C THR A 233 -0.33 -17.63 -1.56
N MET A 234 0.47 -18.07 -0.58
CA MET A 234 1.52 -19.08 -0.82
C MET A 234 1.01 -20.37 -1.49
N PRO A 235 0.03 -21.11 -0.94
CA PRO A 235 -0.45 -22.32 -1.58
C PRO A 235 -1.08 -22.05 -2.95
N LEU A 236 -1.76 -20.91 -3.13
CA LEU A 236 -2.30 -20.51 -4.43
C LEU A 236 -1.20 -20.33 -5.48
N GLN A 237 -0.07 -19.70 -5.12
CA GLN A 237 1.06 -19.56 -6.03
C GLN A 237 1.72 -20.91 -6.35
N LEU A 238 1.89 -21.78 -5.37
CA LEU A 238 2.46 -23.12 -5.61
C LEU A 238 1.63 -23.92 -6.62
N VAL A 239 0.31 -23.82 -6.53
CA VAL A 239 -0.60 -24.47 -7.48
C VAL A 239 -0.53 -23.82 -8.85
N ALA A 240 -0.58 -22.50 -8.93
CA ALA A 240 -0.44 -21.79 -10.20
C ALA A 240 0.87 -22.18 -10.91
N ALA A 241 1.99 -22.25 -10.18
CA ALA A 241 3.28 -22.65 -10.73
C ALA A 241 3.28 -24.10 -11.21
N ALA A 242 2.67 -25.02 -10.46
CA ALA A 242 2.55 -26.41 -10.85
C ALA A 242 1.66 -26.59 -12.10
N LEU A 243 0.58 -25.81 -12.22
CA LEU A 243 -0.30 -25.85 -13.38
C LEU A 243 0.34 -25.21 -14.62
N SER A 244 1.17 -24.17 -14.47
CA SER A 244 1.93 -23.60 -15.58
C SER A 244 2.97 -24.57 -16.19
N ILE A 245 3.37 -25.63 -15.50
CA ILE A 245 4.27 -26.66 -16.06
C ILE A 245 3.59 -27.47 -17.17
N ARG A 246 2.25 -27.57 -17.13
CA ARG A 246 1.46 -28.33 -18.11
C ARG A 246 1.61 -27.82 -19.53
N PHE A 247 2.02 -26.57 -19.67
CA PHE A 247 2.47 -25.98 -20.94
C PHE A 247 3.51 -26.84 -21.68
N TRP A 248 4.45 -27.47 -20.96
CA TRP A 248 5.48 -28.33 -21.56
C TRP A 248 5.14 -29.82 -21.45
N ASN A 249 4.52 -30.24 -20.35
CA ASN A 249 4.18 -31.63 -20.11
C ASN A 249 2.96 -31.74 -19.18
N ASP A 250 1.86 -32.23 -19.73
CA ASP A 250 0.57 -32.39 -19.07
C ASP A 250 0.38 -33.76 -18.41
N HIS A 251 1.24 -34.74 -18.72
CA HIS A 251 1.22 -36.10 -18.17
C HIS A 251 1.79 -36.21 -16.76
N LEU A 252 2.60 -35.23 -16.33
CA LEU A 252 3.21 -35.25 -15.00
C LEU A 252 2.22 -34.79 -13.93
N HIS A 253 2.20 -35.51 -12.81
CA HIS A 253 1.30 -35.19 -11.70
C HIS A 253 1.69 -33.84 -11.05
N PRO A 254 0.76 -32.86 -10.90
CA PRO A 254 1.08 -31.52 -10.38
C PRO A 254 1.75 -31.52 -9.00
N ALA A 255 1.46 -32.52 -8.16
CA ALA A 255 2.07 -32.71 -6.83
C ALA A 255 3.60 -32.70 -6.84
N ILE A 256 4.23 -33.23 -7.90
CA ILE A 256 5.69 -33.27 -8.04
C ILE A 256 6.24 -31.84 -8.01
N PHE A 257 5.65 -30.96 -8.81
CA PHE A 257 6.06 -29.57 -8.92
C PHE A 257 5.68 -28.74 -7.70
N VAL A 258 4.51 -29.00 -7.10
CA VAL A 258 4.15 -28.42 -5.79
C VAL A 258 5.22 -28.74 -4.75
N THR A 259 5.67 -30.00 -4.67
CA THR A 259 6.70 -30.43 -3.72
C THR A 259 8.02 -29.70 -3.97
N ILE A 260 8.48 -29.66 -5.21
CA ILE A 260 9.74 -29.01 -5.60
C ILE A 260 9.71 -27.53 -5.22
N PHE A 261 8.67 -26.80 -5.64
CA PHE A 261 8.57 -25.36 -5.39
C PHE A 261 8.36 -25.05 -3.90
N TYR A 262 7.59 -25.87 -3.19
CA TYR A 262 7.41 -25.74 -1.75
C TYR A 262 8.74 -25.86 -1.00
N VAL A 263 9.53 -26.90 -1.29
CA VAL A 263 10.86 -27.12 -0.68
C VAL A 263 11.79 -25.94 -0.97
N VAL A 264 11.80 -25.43 -2.20
CA VAL A 264 12.61 -24.26 -2.56
C VAL A 264 12.22 -23.04 -1.71
N ILE A 265 10.93 -22.72 -1.60
CA ILE A 265 10.47 -21.58 -0.79
C ILE A 265 10.83 -21.75 0.69
N VAL A 266 10.67 -22.95 1.25
CA VAL A 266 11.04 -23.25 2.64
C VAL A 266 12.53 -23.02 2.84
N LEU A 267 13.39 -23.59 1.99
CA LEU A 267 14.84 -23.45 2.11
C LEU A 267 15.29 -21.99 2.02
N VAL A 268 14.75 -21.22 1.07
CA VAL A 268 15.06 -19.79 0.91
C VAL A 268 14.74 -19.01 2.19
N ASN A 269 13.56 -19.25 2.78
CA ASN A 269 13.13 -18.53 3.98
C ASN A 269 13.88 -18.98 5.25
N LEU A 270 14.41 -20.21 5.28
CA LEU A 270 15.31 -20.68 6.33
C LEU A 270 16.71 -20.04 6.28
N PHE A 271 17.11 -19.39 5.18
CA PHE A 271 18.33 -18.55 5.16
C PHE A 271 18.10 -17.15 5.75
N GLY A 272 16.86 -16.81 6.10
CA GLY A 272 16.49 -15.54 6.73
C GLY A 272 16.44 -14.37 5.76
N VAL A 273 16.21 -13.16 6.30
CA VAL A 273 15.90 -11.94 5.54
C VAL A 273 16.98 -11.55 4.53
N LYS A 274 18.26 -11.82 4.83
CA LYS A 274 19.36 -11.56 3.88
C LYS A 274 19.26 -12.44 2.64
N GLY A 275 19.04 -13.75 2.82
CA GLY A 275 18.87 -14.70 1.72
C GLY A 275 17.63 -14.40 0.89
N TYR A 276 16.51 -14.13 1.57
CA TYR A 276 15.29 -13.63 0.93
C TYR A 276 15.57 -12.39 0.08
N GLY A 277 16.23 -11.37 0.64
CA GLY A 277 16.45 -10.10 -0.03
C GLY A 277 17.33 -10.19 -1.28
N GLU A 278 18.37 -11.04 -1.28
CA GLU A 278 19.23 -11.24 -2.46
C GLU A 278 18.50 -12.01 -3.56
N ILE A 279 17.82 -13.11 -3.21
CA ILE A 279 17.07 -13.93 -4.19
C ILE A 279 15.93 -13.12 -4.78
N GLU A 280 15.12 -12.48 -3.95
CA GLU A 280 13.98 -11.69 -4.39
C GLU A 280 14.42 -10.49 -5.25
N SER A 281 15.56 -9.85 -4.91
CA SER A 281 16.12 -8.78 -5.74
C SER A 281 16.50 -9.29 -7.14
N PHE A 282 17.06 -10.49 -7.25
CA PHE A 282 17.41 -11.10 -8.54
C PHE A 282 16.16 -11.53 -9.34
N LEU A 283 15.20 -12.20 -8.69
CA LEU A 283 13.95 -12.60 -9.32
C LEU A 283 13.17 -11.38 -9.83
N SER A 284 13.12 -10.30 -9.04
CA SER A 284 12.47 -9.04 -9.42
C SER A 284 13.10 -8.40 -10.66
N LEU A 285 14.43 -8.44 -10.80
CA LEU A 285 15.12 -7.95 -12.00
C LEU A 285 14.69 -8.76 -13.24
N LEU A 286 14.64 -10.08 -13.13
CA LEU A 286 14.22 -10.96 -14.23
C LEU A 286 12.77 -10.66 -14.67
N LYS A 287 11.85 -10.44 -13.72
CA LYS A 287 10.46 -10.05 -14.02
C LYS A 287 10.39 -8.74 -14.80
N VAL A 288 11.12 -7.72 -14.35
CA VAL A 288 11.14 -6.40 -15.00
C VAL A 288 11.66 -6.51 -16.44
N VAL A 289 12.77 -7.22 -16.64
CA VAL A 289 13.34 -7.45 -17.97
C VAL A 289 12.33 -8.17 -18.87
N ALA A 290 11.63 -9.18 -18.35
CA ALA A 290 10.65 -9.93 -19.13
C ALA A 290 9.42 -9.10 -19.53
N VAL A 291 8.89 -8.25 -18.63
CA VAL A 291 7.76 -7.35 -18.96
C VAL A 291 8.17 -6.31 -20.00
N ILE A 292 9.36 -5.70 -19.86
CA ILE A 292 9.88 -4.74 -20.85
C ILE A 292 10.12 -5.45 -22.19
N GLY A 293 10.74 -6.63 -22.17
CA GLY A 293 10.98 -7.44 -23.36
C GLY A 293 9.68 -7.85 -24.05
N PHE A 294 8.65 -8.22 -23.29
CA PHE A 294 7.33 -8.50 -23.84
C PHE A 294 6.71 -7.27 -24.48
N ASN A 295 6.78 -6.10 -23.85
CA ASN A 295 6.22 -4.88 -24.42
C ASN A 295 6.91 -4.48 -25.74
N ILE A 296 8.24 -4.60 -25.81
CA ILE A 296 8.99 -4.38 -27.06
C ILE A 296 8.58 -5.40 -28.12
N CYS A 297 8.54 -6.68 -27.76
CA CYS A 297 8.11 -7.76 -28.66
C CYS A 297 6.67 -7.52 -29.17
N GLY A 298 5.76 -7.11 -28.28
CA GLY A 298 4.38 -6.80 -28.59
C GLY A 298 4.25 -5.67 -29.61
N ILE A 299 5.03 -4.59 -29.46
CA ILE A 299 5.07 -3.49 -30.45
C ILE A 299 5.50 -4.02 -31.82
N VAL A 300 6.53 -4.87 -31.88
CA VAL A 300 7.02 -5.46 -33.14
C VAL A 300 5.95 -6.35 -33.78
N ILE A 301 5.27 -7.19 -33.00
CA ILE A 301 4.19 -8.07 -33.49
C ILE A 301 3.01 -7.23 -34.00
N VAL A 302 2.57 -6.22 -33.25
CA VAL A 302 1.46 -5.34 -33.64
C VAL A 302 1.78 -4.61 -34.95
N ALA A 303 3.03 -4.19 -35.13
CA ALA A 303 3.52 -3.53 -36.33
C ALA A 303 3.71 -4.47 -37.54
N GLY A 304 3.45 -5.78 -37.41
CA GLY A 304 3.61 -6.75 -38.50
C GLY A 304 5.07 -7.16 -38.76
N GLY A 305 5.95 -7.03 -37.76
CA GLY A 305 7.38 -7.37 -37.89
C GLY A 305 7.68 -8.88 -37.91
N VAL A 306 6.68 -9.74 -37.71
CA VAL A 306 6.85 -11.20 -37.76
C VAL A 306 6.64 -11.70 -39.18
N PRO A 307 7.63 -12.39 -39.79
CA PRO A 307 7.49 -12.94 -41.15
C PRO A 307 6.28 -13.87 -41.26
N GLY A 308 5.43 -13.64 -42.26
CA GLY A 308 4.25 -14.48 -42.52
C GLY A 308 3.01 -14.16 -41.68
N GLN A 309 3.05 -13.14 -40.81
CA GLN A 309 1.89 -12.65 -40.06
C GLN A 309 1.41 -11.30 -40.64
N PRO A 310 0.09 -11.07 -40.74
CA PRO A 310 -0.44 -9.78 -41.18
C PRO A 310 -0.21 -8.69 -40.13
N TYR A 311 -0.21 -7.44 -40.58
CA TYR A 311 -0.27 -6.28 -39.69
C TYR A 311 -1.55 -6.34 -38.84
N ILE A 312 -1.39 -6.45 -37.52
CA ILE A 312 -2.52 -6.52 -36.57
C ILE A 312 -3.08 -5.12 -36.30
N GLY A 313 -2.19 -4.15 -36.06
CA GLY A 313 -2.59 -2.78 -35.71
C GLY A 313 -3.59 -2.74 -34.55
N GLY A 314 -4.80 -2.27 -34.83
CA GLY A 314 -5.92 -2.20 -33.87
C GLY A 314 -7.00 -3.26 -34.07
N ALA A 315 -6.76 -4.32 -34.85
CA ALA A 315 -7.81 -5.23 -35.29
C ALA A 315 -8.61 -5.88 -34.14
N ASN A 316 -7.92 -6.26 -33.06
CA ASN A 316 -8.56 -6.84 -31.86
C ASN A 316 -9.42 -5.85 -31.05
N TRP A 317 -9.30 -4.55 -31.29
CA TRP A 317 -10.14 -3.51 -30.68
C TRP A 317 -11.41 -3.22 -31.51
N HIS A 318 -11.48 -3.73 -32.73
CA HIS A 318 -12.58 -3.48 -33.67
C HIS A 318 -13.35 -4.78 -33.99
N ARG A 319 -14.64 -4.64 -34.31
CA ARG A 319 -15.45 -5.76 -34.82
C ARG A 319 -15.01 -6.09 -36.26
N PRO A 320 -15.12 -7.36 -36.71
CA PRO A 320 -15.73 -8.52 -36.06
C PRO A 320 -14.79 -9.36 -35.19
N GLN A 321 -13.47 -9.15 -35.30
CA GLN A 321 -12.43 -9.98 -34.66
C GLN A 321 -12.36 -9.76 -33.14
N GLY A 322 -12.62 -8.54 -32.68
CA GLY A 322 -12.79 -8.22 -31.27
C GLY A 322 -13.81 -7.12 -31.05
N GLY A 323 -13.45 -6.14 -30.23
CA GLY A 323 -14.34 -5.06 -29.82
C GLY A 323 -13.83 -4.36 -28.56
N LEU A 324 -14.29 -3.13 -28.34
CA LEU A 324 -13.88 -2.31 -27.19
C LEU A 324 -14.27 -2.95 -25.86
N PHE A 325 -15.49 -3.44 -25.78
CA PHE A 325 -16.06 -4.12 -24.62
C PHE A 325 -16.61 -5.48 -25.01
N ASN A 326 -16.85 -6.32 -24.00
CA ASN A 326 -17.65 -7.52 -24.18
C ASN A 326 -19.07 -7.17 -24.65
N GLU A 327 -19.62 -7.99 -25.55
CA GLU A 327 -20.93 -7.82 -26.18
C GLU A 327 -22.11 -7.90 -25.20
N HIS A 328 -21.94 -8.60 -24.07
CA HIS A 328 -22.99 -8.74 -23.05
C HIS A 328 -22.65 -7.94 -21.79
N SER A 329 -23.55 -7.03 -21.38
CA SER A 329 -23.50 -6.29 -20.11
C SER A 329 -22.10 -5.73 -19.74
N PRO A 330 -21.53 -4.81 -20.53
CA PRO A 330 -20.14 -4.38 -20.41
C PRO A 330 -19.79 -3.80 -19.03
N PHE A 331 -20.66 -2.95 -18.48
CA PHE A 331 -20.46 -2.36 -17.15
C PHE A 331 -20.45 -3.42 -16.03
N LYS A 332 -21.32 -4.42 -16.13
CA LYS A 332 -21.40 -5.51 -15.15
C LYS A 332 -20.13 -6.37 -15.16
N ASN A 333 -19.63 -6.68 -16.34
CA ASN A 333 -18.36 -7.39 -16.50
C ASN A 333 -17.17 -6.56 -16.01
N MET A 334 -17.18 -5.23 -16.19
CA MET A 334 -16.17 -4.35 -15.59
C MET A 334 -16.21 -4.40 -14.06
N CYS A 335 -17.40 -4.38 -13.45
CA CYS A 335 -17.53 -4.51 -11.99
C CYS A 335 -17.04 -5.87 -11.48
N PHE A 336 -17.27 -6.95 -12.23
CA PHE A 336 -16.83 -8.29 -11.86
C PHE A 336 -15.30 -8.40 -11.76
N ILE A 337 -14.57 -7.79 -12.70
CA ILE A 337 -13.10 -7.87 -12.77
C ILE A 337 -12.36 -6.94 -11.79
N ILE A 338 -13.07 -6.12 -11.02
CA ILE A 338 -12.50 -5.21 -10.01
C ILE A 338 -11.68 -5.98 -8.97
N SER A 339 -12.18 -7.12 -8.52
CA SER A 339 -11.50 -7.99 -7.54
C SER A 339 -10.16 -8.51 -8.07
N ASN A 340 -10.13 -9.00 -9.32
CA ASN A 340 -8.91 -9.44 -10.00
C ASN A 340 -7.90 -8.30 -10.16
N ALA A 341 -8.37 -7.11 -10.58
CA ALA A 341 -7.52 -5.94 -10.69
C ALA A 341 -6.95 -5.52 -9.32
N SER A 342 -7.77 -5.52 -8.27
CA SER A 342 -7.35 -5.21 -6.90
C SER A 342 -6.31 -6.21 -6.38
N PHE A 343 -6.50 -7.50 -6.66
CA PHE A 343 -5.51 -8.54 -6.38
C PHE A 343 -4.20 -8.30 -7.14
N ALA A 344 -4.25 -7.86 -8.40
CA ALA A 344 -3.06 -7.56 -9.17
C ALA A 344 -2.25 -6.40 -8.58
N PHE A 345 -2.91 -5.37 -8.03
CA PHE A 345 -2.25 -4.25 -7.36
C PHE A 345 -1.88 -4.53 -5.89
N ALA A 346 -2.27 -5.66 -5.32
CA ALA A 346 -1.90 -6.04 -3.95
C ALA A 346 -0.41 -6.37 -3.86
N GLY A 347 0.22 -6.04 -2.74
CA GLY A 347 1.65 -6.27 -2.51
C GLY A 347 2.55 -5.08 -2.84
N ILE A 348 2.02 -4.03 -3.48
CA ILE A 348 2.77 -2.79 -3.68
C ILE A 348 3.16 -2.19 -2.31
N GLU A 349 2.28 -2.26 -1.32
CA GLU A 349 2.47 -1.81 0.06
C GLU A 349 3.60 -2.53 0.82
N LEU A 350 4.10 -3.67 0.33
CA LEU A 350 5.19 -4.42 0.98
C LEU A 350 6.49 -3.62 1.07
N PHE A 351 6.67 -2.57 0.26
CA PHE A 351 7.81 -1.66 0.41
C PHE A 351 7.85 -1.04 1.82
N ALA A 352 6.69 -0.74 2.42
CA ALA A 352 6.61 -0.13 3.73
C ALA A 352 7.01 -1.12 4.83
N LEU A 353 6.65 -2.40 4.67
CA LEU A 353 7.05 -3.47 5.58
C LEU A 353 8.56 -3.70 5.54
N GLY A 354 9.13 -3.76 4.33
CA GLY A 354 10.58 -3.90 4.14
C GLY A 354 11.38 -2.67 4.57
N ALA A 355 10.80 -1.47 4.47
CA ALA A 355 11.48 -0.25 4.88
C ALA A 355 11.83 -0.24 6.38
N VAL A 356 10.99 -0.82 7.23
CA VAL A 356 11.24 -0.94 8.69
C VAL A 356 12.50 -1.77 8.99
N GLU A 357 12.81 -2.75 8.13
CA GLU A 357 14.00 -3.60 8.21
C GLU A 357 15.21 -3.02 7.43
N SER A 358 15.08 -1.80 6.87
CA SER A 358 16.16 -1.07 6.19
C SER A 358 17.09 -0.38 7.18
N ALA A 359 18.36 -0.24 6.79
CA ALA A 359 19.27 0.69 7.47
C ALA A 359 18.82 2.16 7.33
N THR A 360 18.19 2.51 6.20
CA THR A 360 17.78 3.87 5.84
C THR A 360 16.29 3.92 5.42
N PRO A 361 15.34 3.72 6.35
CA PRO A 361 13.91 3.66 6.04
C PRO A 361 13.39 4.89 5.29
N LYS A 362 13.82 6.09 5.71
CA LYS A 362 13.31 7.37 5.21
C LYS A 362 13.57 7.57 3.72
N THR A 363 14.83 7.42 3.31
CA THR A 363 15.24 7.57 1.91
C THR A 363 14.65 6.45 1.06
N SER A 364 14.61 5.23 1.59
CA SER A 364 14.03 4.06 0.91
C SER A 364 12.53 4.24 0.62
N ILE A 365 11.73 4.73 1.57
CA ILE A 365 10.29 4.97 1.40
C ILE A 365 10.04 6.07 0.36
N ASN A 366 10.70 7.22 0.50
CA ASN A 366 10.49 8.36 -0.39
C ASN A 366 10.83 8.07 -1.85
N LYS A 367 11.88 7.26 -2.07
CA LYS A 367 12.29 6.80 -3.38
C LYS A 367 11.30 5.80 -3.97
N SER A 368 10.89 4.81 -3.18
CA SER A 368 9.95 3.76 -3.59
C SER A 368 8.63 4.34 -4.10
N ARG A 369 8.09 5.37 -3.43
CA ARG A 369 6.87 6.08 -3.84
C ARG A 369 6.92 6.61 -5.29
N LYS A 370 7.97 7.35 -5.66
CA LYS A 370 8.08 7.90 -7.03
C LYS A 370 8.14 6.79 -8.06
N GLN A 371 8.86 5.72 -7.72
CA GLN A 371 8.99 4.57 -8.59
C GLN A 371 7.62 3.86 -8.76
N ILE A 372 6.79 3.76 -7.72
CA ILE A 372 5.44 3.16 -7.81
C ILE A 372 4.60 3.82 -8.92
N PHE A 373 4.61 5.14 -9.06
CA PHE A 373 3.86 5.82 -10.13
C PHE A 373 4.28 5.34 -11.54
N TYR A 374 5.59 5.42 -11.82
CA TYR A 374 6.12 5.00 -13.12
C TYR A 374 5.94 3.50 -13.37
N ARG A 375 5.99 2.68 -12.31
CA ARG A 375 5.73 1.24 -12.37
C ARG A 375 4.29 0.91 -12.75
N ILE A 376 3.30 1.61 -12.18
CA ILE A 376 1.89 1.41 -12.52
C ILE A 376 1.67 1.69 -14.01
N ILE A 377 2.22 2.79 -14.52
CA ILE A 377 2.06 3.17 -15.94
C ILE A 377 2.77 2.17 -16.85
N VAL A 378 4.06 1.90 -16.61
CA VAL A 378 4.90 1.11 -17.53
C VAL A 378 4.62 -0.39 -17.45
N PHE A 379 4.44 -0.97 -16.26
CA PHE A 379 4.27 -2.42 -16.12
C PHE A 379 2.84 -2.88 -16.24
N TYR A 380 1.85 -2.09 -15.80
CA TYR A 380 0.45 -2.47 -15.91
C TYR A 380 -0.19 -1.91 -17.16
N LEU A 381 -0.25 -0.57 -17.31
CA LEU A 381 -1.05 0.03 -18.37
C LEU A 381 -0.50 -0.31 -19.75
N VAL A 382 0.81 -0.15 -19.97
CA VAL A 382 1.41 -0.50 -21.28
C VAL A 382 1.22 -1.99 -21.59
N SER A 383 1.49 -2.89 -20.64
CA SER A 383 1.35 -4.33 -20.84
C SER A 383 -0.08 -4.74 -21.15
N ILE A 384 -1.07 -4.14 -20.48
CA ILE A 384 -2.49 -4.40 -20.72
C ILE A 384 -2.93 -3.88 -22.10
N VAL A 385 -2.45 -2.69 -22.48
CA VAL A 385 -2.69 -2.16 -23.84
C VAL A 385 -2.12 -3.13 -24.88
N MET A 386 -0.88 -3.60 -24.68
CA MET A 386 -0.24 -4.56 -25.59
C MET A 386 -1.01 -5.87 -25.67
N ILE A 387 -1.42 -6.45 -24.54
CA ILE A 387 -2.25 -7.66 -24.55
C ILE A 387 -3.57 -7.42 -25.27
N GLY A 388 -4.22 -6.27 -25.04
CA GLY A 388 -5.46 -5.93 -25.74
C GLY A 388 -5.30 -5.81 -27.26
N PHE A 389 -4.13 -5.39 -27.74
CA PHE A 389 -3.82 -5.40 -29.18
C PHE A 389 -3.47 -6.79 -29.70
N LEU A 390 -2.81 -7.63 -28.91
CA LEU A 390 -2.27 -8.91 -29.37
C LEU A 390 -3.26 -10.08 -29.26
N VAL A 391 -4.14 -10.07 -28.25
CA VAL A 391 -5.03 -11.19 -27.95
C VAL A 391 -6.49 -10.76 -28.10
N PRO A 392 -7.27 -11.40 -28.99
CA PRO A 392 -8.71 -11.17 -29.06
C PRO A 392 -9.39 -11.60 -27.77
N TYR A 393 -10.27 -10.78 -27.20
CA TYR A 393 -10.98 -11.12 -25.95
C TYR A 393 -11.90 -12.36 -26.08
N LYS A 394 -12.25 -12.74 -27.32
CA LYS A 394 -13.02 -13.94 -27.67
C LYS A 394 -12.17 -15.20 -27.79
N ASN A 395 -10.86 -15.12 -27.59
CA ASN A 395 -9.98 -16.29 -27.70
C ASN A 395 -10.37 -17.35 -26.64
N PRO A 396 -10.67 -18.60 -27.04
CA PRO A 396 -11.00 -19.68 -26.11
C PRO A 396 -9.88 -20.01 -25.11
N ASP A 397 -8.63 -19.64 -25.40
CA ASP A 397 -7.51 -19.86 -24.48
C ASP A 397 -7.52 -18.88 -23.29
N LEU A 398 -8.30 -17.77 -23.35
CA LEU A 398 -8.38 -16.77 -22.27
C LEU A 398 -9.39 -17.14 -21.16
N LYS A 399 -10.47 -17.80 -21.55
CA LYS A 399 -11.53 -18.31 -20.68
C LYS A 399 -11.48 -19.81 -20.84
N GLY A 400 -11.02 -20.53 -19.82
CA GLY A 400 -11.19 -21.98 -19.77
C GLY A 400 -12.61 -22.32 -20.24
N SER A 401 -12.73 -22.90 -21.42
CA SER A 401 -14.01 -23.00 -22.10
C SER A 401 -14.90 -23.93 -21.31
N THR A 402 -16.11 -23.48 -20.98
CA THR A 402 -17.16 -24.31 -20.38
C THR A 402 -17.63 -25.45 -21.30
N ASP A 403 -17.13 -25.50 -22.55
CA ASP A 403 -17.53 -26.45 -23.60
C ASP A 403 -16.51 -27.58 -23.83
N SER A 404 -15.42 -27.66 -23.06
CA SER A 404 -14.44 -28.73 -23.19
C SER A 404 -14.81 -29.94 -22.32
N THR A 405 -15.17 -31.02 -22.99
CA THR A 405 -15.70 -32.29 -22.41
C THR A 405 -14.65 -33.10 -21.66
N ASP A 406 -13.38 -32.70 -21.73
CA ASP A 406 -12.29 -33.23 -20.92
C ASP A 406 -12.01 -32.24 -19.79
N GLY A 407 -12.44 -32.59 -18.57
CA GLY A 407 -12.39 -31.76 -17.36
C GLY A 407 -10.99 -31.44 -16.83
N LEU A 408 -10.07 -31.02 -17.70
CA LEU A 408 -8.67 -30.75 -17.45
C LEU A 408 -8.19 -29.61 -18.36
N VAL A 409 -8.94 -28.50 -18.44
CA VAL A 409 -8.57 -27.37 -19.29
C VAL A 409 -7.78 -26.30 -18.54
N ASP A 410 -6.76 -25.83 -19.26
CA ASP A 410 -5.58 -25.07 -18.89
C ASP A 410 -5.88 -23.65 -18.37
N THR A 411 -6.55 -23.56 -17.21
CA THR A 411 -6.97 -22.31 -16.53
C THR A 411 -5.79 -21.39 -16.14
N ASN A 412 -4.55 -21.73 -16.50
CA ASN A 412 -3.33 -21.02 -16.12
C ASN A 412 -2.44 -20.59 -17.29
N THR A 413 -2.88 -20.71 -18.55
CA THR A 413 -2.09 -20.15 -19.65
C THR A 413 -2.13 -18.63 -19.63
N SER A 414 -1.00 -18.01 -19.32
CA SER A 414 -0.85 -16.57 -19.26
C SER A 414 -1.21 -15.89 -20.59
N PRO A 415 -2.00 -14.80 -20.63
CA PRO A 415 -2.24 -14.02 -21.85
C PRO A 415 -0.96 -13.53 -22.54
N PHE A 416 0.13 -13.37 -21.78
CA PHE A 416 1.44 -13.04 -22.36
C PHE A 416 2.01 -14.19 -23.20
N VAL A 417 1.82 -15.43 -22.74
CA VAL A 417 2.22 -16.63 -23.48
C VAL A 417 1.31 -16.83 -24.70
N ILE A 418 0.01 -16.60 -24.54
CA ILE A 418 -0.98 -16.67 -25.63
C ILE A 418 -0.64 -15.68 -26.74
N ALA A 419 -0.34 -14.43 -26.40
CA ALA A 419 0.02 -13.39 -27.37
C ALA A 419 1.19 -13.81 -28.28
N ILE A 420 2.23 -14.42 -27.70
CA ILE A 420 3.41 -14.86 -28.45
C ILE A 420 3.11 -16.14 -29.25
N LYS A 421 2.29 -17.05 -28.71
CA LYS A 421 1.80 -18.24 -29.43
C LYS A 421 1.03 -17.86 -30.69
N LEU A 422 0.11 -16.89 -30.59
CA LEU A 422 -0.67 -16.38 -31.72
C LEU A 422 0.23 -15.73 -32.79
N ALA A 423 1.34 -15.13 -32.39
CA ALA A 423 2.35 -14.60 -33.32
C ALA A 423 3.17 -15.69 -34.03
N ASN A 424 3.00 -16.97 -33.67
CA ASN A 424 3.72 -18.12 -34.24
C ASN A 424 5.25 -18.05 -34.09
N ILE A 425 5.72 -17.57 -32.93
CA ILE A 425 7.15 -17.53 -32.59
C ILE A 425 7.48 -18.77 -31.74
N ASN A 426 8.42 -19.61 -32.18
CA ASN A 426 8.62 -20.94 -31.59
C ASN A 426 9.19 -20.95 -30.16
N VAL A 427 10.22 -20.13 -29.87
CA VAL A 427 10.98 -20.24 -28.60
C VAL A 427 10.45 -19.32 -27.51
N LEU A 428 9.99 -18.12 -27.88
CA LEU A 428 9.58 -17.09 -26.93
C LEU A 428 8.42 -17.50 -25.99
N PRO A 429 7.40 -18.27 -26.42
CA PRO A 429 6.34 -18.73 -25.52
C PRO A 429 6.87 -19.55 -24.34
N SER A 430 7.85 -20.42 -24.59
CA SER A 430 8.50 -21.23 -23.56
C SER A 430 9.28 -20.35 -22.58
N ILE A 431 10.04 -19.37 -23.08
CA ILE A 431 10.77 -18.42 -22.21
C ILE A 431 9.77 -17.65 -21.34
N MET A 432 8.67 -17.18 -21.94
CA MET A 432 7.67 -16.41 -21.21
C MET A 432 6.95 -17.25 -20.16
N ASN A 433 6.63 -18.51 -20.46
CA ASN A 433 6.04 -19.42 -19.49
C ASN A 433 6.98 -19.69 -18.30
N ALA A 434 8.28 -19.81 -18.55
CA ALA A 434 9.28 -19.93 -17.47
C ALA A 434 9.33 -18.67 -16.59
N VAL A 435 9.25 -17.48 -17.19
CA VAL A 435 9.13 -16.21 -16.44
C VAL A 435 7.87 -16.19 -15.59
N VAL A 436 6.74 -16.66 -16.10
CA VAL A 436 5.48 -16.74 -15.35
C VAL A 436 5.65 -17.60 -14.09
N ILE A 437 6.25 -18.79 -14.23
CA ILE A 437 6.53 -19.68 -13.10
C ILE A 437 7.45 -19.02 -12.08
N ILE A 438 8.56 -18.44 -12.54
CA ILE A 438 9.49 -17.71 -11.66
C ILE A 438 8.76 -16.58 -10.93
N THR A 439 7.88 -15.87 -11.62
CA THR A 439 7.11 -14.76 -11.04
C THR A 439 6.18 -15.24 -9.94
N VAL A 440 5.43 -16.30 -10.21
CA VAL A 440 4.49 -16.93 -9.26
C VAL A 440 5.24 -17.46 -8.04
N ILE A 441 6.36 -18.18 -8.21
CA ILE A 441 7.19 -18.66 -7.10
C ILE A 441 7.72 -17.49 -6.26
N SER A 442 8.14 -16.41 -6.90
CA SER A 442 8.59 -15.20 -6.22
C SER A 442 7.47 -14.52 -5.43
N VAL A 443 6.23 -14.46 -5.94
CA VAL A 443 5.07 -14.02 -5.15
C VAL A 443 4.82 -14.95 -3.97
N GLY A 444 4.99 -16.27 -4.16
CA GLY A 444 4.92 -17.25 -3.09
C GLY A 444 5.96 -16.98 -2.00
N ASN A 445 7.20 -16.68 -2.38
CA ASN A 445 8.27 -16.31 -1.45
C ASN A 445 7.98 -14.99 -0.72
N ALA A 446 7.49 -13.96 -1.44
CA ALA A 446 7.09 -12.67 -0.87
C ALA A 446 5.92 -12.82 0.11
N SER A 447 5.00 -13.76 -0.12
CA SER A 447 3.90 -14.04 0.81
C SER A 447 4.38 -14.59 2.15
N VAL A 448 5.44 -15.40 2.17
CA VAL A 448 6.09 -15.86 3.41
C VAL A 448 6.72 -14.70 4.16
N TYR A 449 7.39 -13.80 3.44
CA TYR A 449 7.93 -12.58 4.04
C TYR A 449 6.81 -11.73 4.65
N ALA A 450 5.78 -11.41 3.88
CA ALA A 450 4.66 -10.57 4.32
C ALA A 450 3.91 -11.16 5.53
N SER A 451 3.44 -12.40 5.43
CA SER A 451 2.63 -13.04 6.48
C SER A 451 3.39 -13.15 7.79
N THR A 452 4.68 -13.49 7.75
CA THR A 452 5.45 -13.70 8.98
C THR A 452 5.70 -12.42 9.76
N ARG A 453 5.86 -11.28 9.08
CA ARG A 453 6.02 -9.98 9.72
C ARG A 453 4.69 -9.46 10.27
N VAL A 454 3.60 -9.67 9.53
CA VAL A 454 2.26 -9.29 9.98
C VAL A 454 1.84 -10.12 11.20
N LEU A 455 2.02 -11.44 11.15
CA LEU A 455 1.76 -12.34 12.29
C LEU A 455 2.64 -12.00 13.50
N ASN A 456 3.90 -11.65 13.28
CA ASN A 456 4.78 -11.23 14.36
C ASN A 456 4.33 -9.88 14.97
N ALA A 457 3.84 -8.94 14.15
CA ALA A 457 3.25 -7.70 14.63
C ALA A 457 1.96 -7.95 15.44
N ILE A 458 1.09 -8.86 14.99
CA ILE A 458 -0.09 -9.32 15.74
C ILE A 458 0.31 -9.90 17.10
N GLY A 459 1.34 -10.74 17.12
CA GLY A 459 1.89 -11.30 18.36
C GLY A 459 2.48 -10.24 19.29
N ALA A 460 3.18 -9.24 18.74
CA ALA A 460 3.76 -8.13 19.49
C ALA A 460 2.70 -7.19 20.10
N LEU A 461 1.56 -7.01 19.44
CA LEU A 461 0.42 -6.22 19.91
C LEU A 461 -0.48 -6.96 20.91
N GLU A 462 -0.09 -8.18 21.32
CA GLU A 462 -0.90 -9.09 22.13
C GLU A 462 -2.29 -9.39 21.53
N GLN A 463 -2.38 -9.26 20.20
CA GLN A 463 -3.57 -9.53 19.39
C GLN A 463 -3.58 -10.96 18.85
N GLY A 464 -2.65 -11.80 19.28
CA GLY A 464 -2.56 -13.21 18.90
C GLY A 464 -1.78 -14.03 19.94
N PRO A 465 -1.63 -15.34 19.70
CA PRO A 465 -0.91 -16.21 20.61
C PRO A 465 0.53 -15.77 20.86
N LYS A 466 1.01 -15.91 22.11
CA LYS A 466 2.36 -15.46 22.54
C LYS A 466 3.50 -16.02 21.69
N PHE A 467 3.35 -17.22 21.13
CA PHE A 467 4.38 -17.84 20.30
C PHE A 467 4.63 -17.11 18.96
N LEU A 468 3.69 -16.29 18.49
CA LEU A 468 3.88 -15.46 17.28
C LEU A 468 4.95 -14.38 17.46
N ASN A 469 5.14 -13.91 18.69
CA ASN A 469 6.15 -12.91 19.02
C ASN A 469 7.58 -13.51 19.12
N PHE A 470 7.73 -14.83 19.02
CA PHE A 470 9.05 -15.46 19.13
C PHE A 470 9.93 -15.17 17.91
N VAL A 471 11.04 -14.47 18.13
CA VAL A 471 12.07 -14.16 17.13
C VAL A 471 13.38 -14.85 17.53
N ASP A 472 13.93 -15.66 16.63
CA ASP A 472 15.22 -16.34 16.81
C ASP A 472 16.40 -15.34 16.82
N ARG A 473 17.58 -15.76 17.31
CA ARG A 473 18.82 -14.97 17.39
C ARG A 473 19.25 -14.35 16.05
N LYS A 474 18.82 -14.92 14.93
CA LYS A 474 19.05 -14.40 13.57
C LYS A 474 17.99 -13.39 13.10
N GLY A 475 17.08 -12.95 13.97
CA GLY A 475 15.99 -12.01 13.66
C GLY A 475 14.86 -12.63 12.84
N ARG A 476 14.59 -13.94 13.01
CA ARG A 476 13.60 -14.70 12.23
C ARG A 476 12.39 -15.08 13.09
N PRO A 477 11.15 -14.74 12.70
CA PRO A 477 9.95 -15.10 13.44
C PRO A 477 9.58 -16.58 13.20
N MET A 478 10.23 -17.51 13.90
CA MET A 478 10.13 -18.95 13.64
C MET A 478 8.71 -19.49 13.85
N GLY A 479 8.00 -19.04 14.88
CA GLY A 479 6.61 -19.45 15.11
C GLY A 479 5.69 -19.09 13.94
N CYS A 480 5.88 -17.90 13.36
CA CYS A 480 5.11 -17.46 12.20
C CYS A 480 5.49 -18.23 10.93
N LEU A 481 6.79 -18.53 10.75
CA LEU A 481 7.27 -19.32 9.61
C LEU A 481 6.65 -20.73 9.59
N LEU A 482 6.55 -21.38 10.74
CA LEU A 482 5.95 -22.71 10.85
C LEU A 482 4.46 -22.70 10.48
N ILE A 483 3.70 -21.69 10.91
CA ILE A 483 2.30 -21.53 10.47
C ILE A 483 2.24 -21.39 8.96
N GLN A 484 3.05 -20.50 8.39
CA GLN A 484 3.06 -20.25 6.95
C GLN A 484 3.40 -21.51 6.15
N PHE A 485 4.40 -22.27 6.58
CA PHE A 485 4.77 -23.53 5.94
C PHE A 485 3.65 -24.57 6.07
N GLY A 486 3.01 -24.67 7.24
CA GLY A 486 1.82 -25.49 7.43
C GLY A 486 0.68 -25.12 6.46
N CYS A 487 0.39 -23.83 6.31
CA CYS A 487 -0.59 -23.35 5.33
C CYS A 487 -0.16 -23.61 3.89
N GLY A 488 1.14 -23.58 3.58
CA GLY A 488 1.67 -23.91 2.25
C GLY A 488 1.34 -25.35 1.81
N LEU A 489 1.18 -26.28 2.75
CA LEU A 489 0.76 -27.67 2.45
C LEU A 489 -0.67 -27.75 1.88
N LEU A 490 -1.49 -26.71 2.04
CA LEU A 490 -2.80 -26.63 1.37
C LEU A 490 -2.68 -26.65 -0.17
N ALA A 491 -1.50 -26.37 -0.72
CA ALA A 491 -1.25 -26.51 -2.16
C ALA A 491 -1.51 -27.95 -2.68
N TYR A 492 -1.38 -28.98 -1.82
CA TYR A 492 -1.68 -30.37 -2.20
C TYR A 492 -3.17 -30.63 -2.44
N LEU A 493 -4.07 -29.69 -2.14
CA LEU A 493 -5.47 -29.78 -2.55
C LEU A 493 -5.62 -29.89 -4.07
N VAL A 494 -4.62 -29.48 -4.86
CA VAL A 494 -4.58 -29.72 -6.31
C VAL A 494 -4.63 -31.20 -6.71
N CYS A 495 -4.36 -32.12 -5.76
CA CYS A 495 -4.33 -33.55 -5.99
C CYS A 495 -5.70 -34.23 -5.81
N ILE A 496 -6.73 -33.49 -5.39
CA ILE A 496 -8.05 -34.06 -5.15
C ILE A 496 -8.70 -34.46 -6.49
N PRO A 497 -9.18 -35.71 -6.63
CA PRO A 497 -9.94 -36.14 -7.81
C PRO A 497 -11.23 -35.33 -7.94
N GLY A 498 -11.43 -34.66 -9.07
CA GLY A 498 -12.54 -33.71 -9.27
C GLY A 498 -12.01 -32.29 -9.50
N SER A 499 -11.72 -31.99 -10.76
CA SER A 499 -11.11 -30.72 -11.19
C SER A 499 -11.96 -29.49 -10.84
N SER A 500 -13.29 -29.62 -10.85
CA SER A 500 -14.23 -28.55 -10.50
C SER A 500 -14.09 -28.11 -9.04
N THR A 501 -14.01 -29.05 -8.09
CA THR A 501 -13.88 -28.75 -6.66
C THR A 501 -12.58 -28.03 -6.34
N THR A 502 -11.48 -28.46 -6.95
CA THR A 502 -10.15 -27.86 -6.78
C THR A 502 -10.15 -26.40 -7.27
N LEU A 503 -10.64 -26.16 -8.49
CA LEU A 503 -10.79 -24.82 -9.06
C LEU A 503 -11.66 -23.92 -8.18
N SER A 504 -12.82 -24.41 -7.72
CA SER A 504 -13.67 -23.67 -6.81
C SER A 504 -12.91 -23.28 -5.53
N ILE A 505 -12.22 -24.20 -4.85
CA ILE A 505 -11.46 -23.87 -3.63
C ILE A 505 -10.46 -22.73 -3.91
N PHE A 506 -9.74 -22.75 -5.04
CA PHE A 506 -8.81 -21.68 -5.38
C PHE A 506 -9.47 -20.34 -5.64
N GLU A 507 -10.63 -20.31 -6.28
CA GLU A 507 -11.38 -19.07 -6.50
C GLU A 507 -11.91 -18.45 -5.19
N TRP A 508 -12.35 -19.29 -4.25
CA TRP A 508 -12.73 -18.86 -2.90
C TRP A 508 -11.54 -18.26 -2.14
N LEU A 509 -10.39 -18.92 -2.22
CA LEU A 509 -9.13 -18.45 -1.64
C LEU A 509 -8.64 -17.14 -2.29
N LEU A 510 -8.78 -16.98 -3.60
CA LEU A 510 -8.41 -15.76 -4.32
C LEU A 510 -9.32 -14.58 -3.96
N SER A 511 -10.61 -14.82 -3.81
CA SER A 511 -11.60 -13.81 -3.46
C SER A 511 -11.39 -13.27 -2.03
N LEU A 512 -10.96 -14.12 -1.09
CA LEU A 512 -10.50 -13.70 0.23
C LEU A 512 -9.35 -12.68 0.14
N SER A 513 -8.39 -12.90 -0.77
CA SER A 513 -7.24 -12.00 -0.96
C SER A 513 -7.60 -10.66 -1.59
N GLY A 514 -8.46 -10.63 -2.62
CA GLY A 514 -8.73 -9.39 -3.38
C GLY A 514 -9.43 -8.32 -2.53
N LEU A 515 -10.43 -8.71 -1.75
CA LEU A 515 -11.14 -7.79 -0.85
C LEU A 515 -10.29 -7.32 0.33
N SER A 516 -9.39 -8.17 0.82
CA SER A 516 -8.49 -7.82 1.92
C SER A 516 -7.59 -6.62 1.60
N ALA A 517 -7.08 -6.56 0.37
CA ALA A 517 -6.29 -5.41 -0.09
C ALA A 517 -7.10 -4.10 -0.05
N LEU A 518 -8.35 -4.12 -0.51
CA LEU A 518 -9.24 -2.94 -0.51
C LEU A 518 -9.52 -2.44 0.92
N PHE A 519 -9.83 -3.33 1.86
CA PHE A 519 -10.03 -2.93 3.26
C PHE A 519 -8.76 -2.38 3.90
N THR A 520 -7.60 -2.98 3.60
CA THR A 520 -6.30 -2.50 4.07
C THR A 520 -6.02 -1.08 3.55
N TYR A 521 -6.26 -0.85 2.25
CA TYR A 521 -6.09 0.48 1.65
C TYR A 521 -7.07 1.49 2.23
N LEU A 522 -8.31 1.09 2.51
CA LEU A 522 -9.30 1.96 3.16
C LEU A 522 -8.79 2.46 4.52
N VAL A 523 -8.32 1.55 5.38
CA VAL A 523 -7.87 1.94 6.73
C VAL A 523 -6.54 2.70 6.72
N ILE A 524 -5.68 2.53 5.71
CA ILE A 524 -4.49 3.37 5.53
C ILE A 524 -4.90 4.82 5.32
N ASN A 525 -5.84 5.08 4.38
CA ASN A 525 -6.30 6.42 4.08
C ASN A 525 -7.02 7.06 5.28
N ILE A 526 -7.85 6.29 6.01
CA ILE A 526 -8.51 6.77 7.23
C ILE A 526 -7.48 7.10 8.31
N SER A 527 -6.47 6.25 8.52
CA SER A 527 -5.41 6.46 9.51
C SER A 527 -4.64 7.75 9.24
N GLN A 528 -4.39 8.09 7.97
CA GLN A 528 -3.70 9.32 7.59
C GLN A 528 -4.53 10.56 7.92
N LEU A 529 -5.83 10.57 7.60
CA LEU A 529 -6.72 11.68 7.95
C LEU A 529 -6.83 11.87 9.47
N ARG A 530 -6.88 10.76 10.20
CA ARG A 530 -6.92 10.74 11.67
C ARG A 530 -5.62 11.28 12.27
N PHE A 531 -4.49 10.93 11.69
CA PHE A 531 -3.19 11.47 12.08
C PHE A 531 -3.14 12.99 11.86
N HIS A 532 -3.61 13.50 10.72
CA HIS A 532 -3.68 14.94 10.45
C HIS A 532 -4.63 15.68 11.37
N ALA A 533 -5.79 15.08 11.69
CA ALA A 533 -6.72 15.63 12.68
C ALA A 533 -6.07 15.72 14.07
N ALA A 534 -5.31 14.69 14.49
CA ALA A 534 -4.61 14.68 15.78
C ALA A 534 -3.47 15.71 15.85
N LEU A 535 -2.71 15.91 14.77
CA LEU A 535 -1.70 16.98 14.67
C LEU A 535 -2.33 18.36 14.76
N SER A 536 -3.42 18.57 14.01
CA SER A 536 -4.12 19.86 13.95
C SER A 536 -4.74 20.22 15.30
N HIS A 537 -5.29 19.23 16.01
CA HIS A 537 -5.84 19.40 17.35
C HIS A 537 -4.78 19.83 18.39
N ARG A 538 -3.53 19.43 18.20
CA ARG A 538 -2.38 19.82 19.04
C ARG A 538 -1.69 21.10 18.55
N ALA A 539 -2.32 21.85 17.65
CA ALA A 539 -1.79 23.06 17.03
C ALA A 539 -0.41 22.88 16.34
N ARG A 540 -0.15 21.68 15.81
CA ARG A 540 1.10 21.37 15.07
C ARG A 540 0.85 21.35 13.57
N VAL A 541 1.80 21.88 12.82
CA VAL A 541 1.74 21.93 11.35
C VAL A 541 2.50 20.75 10.77
N ALA A 542 1.77 19.86 10.08
CA ALA A 542 2.33 18.65 9.45
C ALA A 542 3.57 18.96 8.57
N ARG A 543 3.54 20.06 7.81
CA ARG A 543 4.61 20.46 6.88
C ARG A 543 5.93 20.81 7.57
N ASP A 544 5.88 21.24 8.83
CA ASP A 544 7.05 21.71 9.54
C ASP A 544 7.74 20.56 10.31
N GLU A 545 6.98 19.52 10.65
CA GLU A 545 7.43 18.41 11.51
C GLU A 545 7.70 17.09 10.75
N LEU A 546 7.12 16.91 9.56
CA LEU A 546 7.19 15.66 8.81
C LEU A 546 8.15 15.78 7.61
N LEU A 547 8.90 14.70 7.36
CA LEU A 547 9.77 14.62 6.17
C LEU A 547 8.98 14.60 4.87
N TYR A 548 7.78 14.04 4.92
CA TYR A 548 6.90 13.93 3.78
C TYR A 548 5.46 14.10 4.25
N VAL A 549 4.74 15.01 3.57
CA VAL A 549 3.33 15.27 3.81
C VAL A 549 2.54 14.95 2.57
N SER A 550 1.53 14.11 2.71
CA SER A 550 0.55 13.86 1.65
C SER A 550 -0.66 14.78 1.85
N PRO A 551 -1.17 15.44 0.78
CA PRO A 551 -2.35 16.30 0.92
C PRO A 551 -3.61 15.52 1.35
N ASN A 552 -4.48 16.11 2.19
CA ASN A 552 -5.70 15.44 2.67
C ASN A 552 -6.64 14.96 1.55
N TRP A 553 -6.66 15.65 0.40
CA TRP A 553 -7.51 15.26 -0.72
C TRP A 553 -7.15 13.87 -1.28
N VAL A 554 -5.88 13.46 -1.15
CA VAL A 554 -5.36 12.15 -1.59
C VAL A 554 -6.06 11.04 -0.83
N SER A 555 -6.13 11.16 0.50
CA SER A 555 -6.82 10.20 1.36
C SER A 555 -8.33 10.20 1.17
N TRP A 556 -8.94 11.38 0.99
CA TRP A 556 -10.38 11.46 0.69
C TRP A 556 -10.74 10.82 -0.65
N TYR A 557 -9.95 11.08 -1.69
CA TYR A 557 -10.12 10.42 -2.99
C TYR A 557 -9.99 8.90 -2.86
N GLY A 558 -8.96 8.41 -2.15
CA GLY A 558 -8.78 6.99 -1.86
C GLY A 558 -9.98 6.38 -1.14
N ILE A 559 -10.47 7.01 -0.08
CA ILE A 559 -11.65 6.53 0.67
C ILE A 559 -12.88 6.46 -0.23
N ILE A 560 -13.21 7.54 -0.95
CA ILE A 560 -14.43 7.60 -1.77
C ILE A 560 -14.37 6.53 -2.87
N THR A 561 -13.25 6.43 -3.58
CA THR A 561 -13.09 5.46 -4.67
C THR A 561 -13.09 4.01 -4.18
N ILE A 562 -12.45 3.72 -3.04
CA ILE A 562 -12.48 2.38 -2.43
C ILE A 562 -13.90 2.02 -1.95
N VAL A 563 -14.63 2.95 -1.32
CA VAL A 563 -16.02 2.71 -0.91
C VAL A 563 -16.91 2.45 -2.13
N VAL A 564 -16.77 3.24 -3.20
CA VAL A 564 -17.47 2.97 -4.47
C VAL A 564 -17.11 1.60 -5.01
N THR A 565 -15.83 1.21 -4.97
CA THR A 565 -15.34 -0.10 -5.41
C THR A 565 -15.98 -1.24 -4.61
N LEU A 566 -16.07 -1.11 -3.28
CA LEU A 566 -16.72 -2.08 -2.41
C LEU A 566 -18.23 -2.21 -2.69
N VAL A 567 -18.92 -1.08 -2.95
CA VAL A 567 -20.34 -1.09 -3.33
C VAL A 567 -20.54 -1.77 -4.69
N LEU A 568 -19.70 -1.46 -5.68
CA LEU A 568 -19.74 -2.11 -6.99
C LEU A 568 -19.43 -3.61 -6.90
N GLN A 569 -18.50 -4.00 -6.03
CA GLN A 569 -18.18 -5.41 -5.79
C GLN A 569 -19.34 -6.14 -5.10
N PHE A 570 -20.00 -5.50 -4.13
CA PHE A 570 -21.21 -6.04 -3.48
C PHE A 570 -22.35 -6.22 -4.49
N TRP A 571 -22.56 -5.25 -5.38
CA TRP A 571 -23.52 -5.36 -6.47
C TRP A 571 -23.15 -6.48 -7.45
N ALA A 572 -21.88 -6.59 -7.85
CA ALA A 572 -21.40 -7.67 -8.72
C ALA A 572 -21.54 -9.05 -8.07
N ALA A 573 -21.43 -9.14 -6.74
CA ALA A 573 -21.61 -10.37 -5.97
C ALA A 573 -23.09 -10.81 -5.92
N LEU A 574 -24.02 -9.87 -5.76
CA LEU A 574 -25.47 -10.15 -5.75
C LEU A 574 -26.00 -10.54 -7.14
N TRP A 575 -25.46 -9.93 -8.19
CA TRP A 575 -25.82 -10.21 -9.57
C TRP A 575 -24.55 -10.58 -10.35
N PRO A 576 -24.09 -11.84 -10.34
CA PRO A 576 -22.98 -12.27 -11.18
C PRO A 576 -23.33 -12.22 -12.68
N PRO A 577 -22.34 -12.07 -13.59
CA PRO A 577 -22.54 -12.18 -15.03
C PRO A 577 -23.13 -13.55 -15.38
N GLY A 578 -24.21 -13.61 -16.18
CA GLY A 578 -24.91 -14.87 -16.51
C GLY A 578 -26.33 -15.01 -15.93
N GLY A 579 -26.69 -14.19 -14.93
CA GLY A 579 -28.09 -13.99 -14.52
C GLY A 579 -28.62 -15.02 -13.52
N GLY A 580 -28.54 -14.69 -12.24
CA GLY A 580 -29.17 -15.43 -11.13
C GLY A 580 -28.62 -14.94 -9.81
N VAL A 581 -29.46 -14.86 -8.76
CA VAL A 581 -28.96 -14.67 -7.39
C VAL A 581 -28.45 -16.03 -6.93
N ASP A 582 -27.14 -16.23 -6.99
CA ASP A 582 -26.50 -17.43 -6.47
C ASP A 582 -25.83 -17.11 -5.12
N VAL A 583 -26.31 -17.79 -4.08
CA VAL A 583 -25.82 -17.63 -2.72
C VAL A 583 -24.36 -18.02 -2.63
N VAL A 584 -23.95 -19.08 -3.33
CA VAL A 584 -22.57 -19.58 -3.34
C VAL A 584 -21.64 -18.52 -3.92
N SER A 585 -21.97 -17.98 -5.10
CA SER A 585 -21.23 -16.88 -5.75
C SER A 585 -21.15 -15.62 -4.88
N PHE A 586 -22.22 -15.26 -4.16
CA PHE A 586 -22.20 -14.11 -3.25
C PHE A 586 -21.18 -14.29 -2.12
N PHE A 587 -21.26 -15.43 -1.41
CA PHE A 587 -20.34 -15.72 -0.32
C PHE A 587 -18.90 -15.91 -0.82
N GLN A 588 -18.72 -16.45 -2.03
CA GLN A 588 -17.41 -16.60 -2.67
C GLN A 588 -16.77 -15.25 -2.94
N ILE A 589 -17.48 -14.36 -3.63
CA ILE A 589 -16.97 -13.04 -4.01
C ILE A 589 -16.76 -12.14 -2.79
N TYR A 590 -17.64 -12.23 -1.77
CA TYR A 590 -17.64 -11.33 -0.61
C TYR A 590 -17.02 -11.92 0.68
N LEU A 591 -16.36 -13.08 0.60
CA LEU A 591 -15.82 -13.79 1.77
C LEU A 591 -14.92 -12.90 2.65
N GLY A 592 -14.03 -12.11 2.05
CA GLY A 592 -13.12 -11.23 2.79
C GLY A 592 -13.85 -10.19 3.63
N GLY A 593 -14.99 -9.67 3.17
CA GLY A 593 -15.81 -8.74 3.95
C GLY A 593 -16.45 -9.42 5.16
N ILE A 594 -16.88 -10.67 5.01
CA ILE A 594 -17.48 -11.45 6.09
C ILE A 594 -16.45 -11.83 7.14
N VAL A 595 -15.26 -12.29 6.73
CA VAL A 595 -14.16 -12.60 7.64
C VAL A 595 -13.71 -11.36 8.41
N LEU A 596 -13.64 -10.20 7.75
CA LEU A 596 -13.34 -8.93 8.41
C LEU A 596 -14.43 -8.54 9.42
N ALA A 597 -15.71 -8.63 9.05
CA ALA A 597 -16.81 -8.29 9.95
C ALA A 597 -16.86 -9.24 11.16
N ALA A 598 -16.69 -10.54 10.93
CA ALA A 598 -16.65 -11.54 11.99
C ALA A 598 -15.48 -11.31 12.95
N SER A 599 -14.27 -11.10 12.42
CA SER A 599 -13.08 -10.82 13.25
C SER A 599 -13.23 -9.53 14.06
N TYR A 600 -13.82 -8.49 13.47
CA TYR A 600 -14.14 -7.25 14.18
C TYR A 600 -15.13 -7.49 15.34
N VAL A 601 -16.26 -8.15 15.09
CA VAL A 601 -17.29 -8.40 16.11
C VAL A 601 -16.75 -9.28 17.23
N VAL A 602 -16.04 -10.36 16.90
CA VAL A 602 -15.45 -11.28 17.89
C VAL A 602 -14.46 -10.54 18.80
N HIS A 603 -13.55 -9.76 18.22
CA HIS A 603 -12.59 -9.00 19.02
C HIS A 603 -13.27 -7.90 19.84
N LYS A 604 -14.32 -7.28 19.31
CA LYS A 604 -15.06 -6.24 20.03
C LYS A 604 -15.79 -6.80 21.25
N VAL A 605 -16.40 -7.97 21.11
CA VAL A 605 -17.00 -8.71 22.22
C VAL A 605 -15.90 -9.08 23.22
N TYR A 606 -14.77 -9.60 22.77
CA TYR A 606 -13.64 -9.91 23.64
C TYR A 606 -13.15 -8.68 24.45
N GLU A 607 -12.97 -7.51 23.81
CA GLU A 607 -12.58 -6.28 24.51
C GLU A 607 -13.62 -5.81 25.53
N TYR A 608 -14.91 -6.01 25.24
CA TYR A 608 -15.97 -5.69 26.19
C TYR A 608 -15.92 -6.59 27.42
N TRP A 609 -15.77 -7.91 27.23
CA TRP A 609 -15.76 -8.88 28.33
C TRP A 609 -14.49 -8.84 29.19
N TYR A 610 -13.31 -8.72 28.57
CA TYR A 610 -12.03 -8.82 29.28
C TYR A 610 -11.45 -7.46 29.68
N ASN A 611 -11.57 -6.44 28.82
CA ASN A 611 -10.96 -5.13 29.04
C ASN A 611 -11.97 -4.06 29.48
N GLY A 612 -13.26 -4.40 29.60
CA GLY A 612 -14.32 -3.50 30.02
C GLY A 612 -14.57 -2.33 29.05
N VAL A 613 -14.10 -2.42 27.80
CA VAL A 613 -14.25 -1.35 26.82
C VAL A 613 -15.69 -1.34 26.30
N PRO A 614 -16.44 -0.23 26.40
CA PRO A 614 -17.84 -0.20 25.97
C PRO A 614 -17.97 -0.48 24.47
N LEU A 615 -18.99 -1.28 24.11
CA LEU A 615 -19.29 -1.63 22.72
C LEU A 615 -19.54 -0.39 21.84
N THR A 616 -20.02 0.71 22.44
CA THR A 616 -20.27 1.99 21.78
C THR A 616 -19.00 2.74 21.36
N LYS A 617 -17.82 2.39 21.92
CA LYS A 617 -16.54 3.00 21.55
C LYS A 617 -16.03 2.44 20.23
N LEU A 618 -16.63 2.89 19.13
CA LEU A 618 -16.27 2.48 17.77
C LEU A 618 -14.98 3.15 17.26
N TRP A 619 -14.67 4.33 17.79
CA TRP A 619 -13.54 5.16 17.37
C TRP A 619 -12.78 5.69 18.59
N LEU A 620 -11.47 5.86 18.45
CA LEU A 620 -10.66 6.63 19.40
C LEU A 620 -11.06 8.11 19.32
N SER A 621 -11.05 8.82 20.45
CA SER A 621 -11.15 10.28 20.39
C SER A 621 -9.83 10.88 19.89
N VAL A 622 -9.86 12.09 19.32
CA VAL A 622 -8.65 12.76 18.83
C VAL A 622 -7.64 12.97 19.95
N ASN A 623 -8.12 13.17 21.18
CA ASN A 623 -7.29 13.34 22.38
C ASN A 623 -6.55 12.05 22.79
N GLU A 624 -7.11 10.88 22.45
CA GLU A 624 -6.54 9.58 22.79
C GLU A 624 -5.45 9.16 21.79
N ILE A 625 -5.38 9.79 20.62
CA ILE A 625 -4.32 9.55 19.65
C ILE A 625 -3.05 10.22 20.15
N ASN A 626 -2.02 9.41 20.39
CA ASN A 626 -0.67 9.90 20.61
C ASN A 626 0.07 9.99 19.26
N VAL A 627 0.56 11.18 18.93
CA VAL A 627 1.28 11.48 17.67
C VAL A 627 2.81 11.42 17.81
N ASP A 628 3.30 11.29 19.03
CA ASP A 628 4.73 11.32 19.37
C ASP A 628 5.28 9.92 19.66
N MET A 629 4.47 9.05 20.27
CA MET A 629 4.90 7.69 20.64
C MET A 629 5.06 6.76 19.43
N GLY A 630 6.16 6.03 19.40
CA GLY A 630 6.53 5.16 18.27
C GLY A 630 7.03 5.91 17.03
N ARG A 631 7.09 7.25 17.08
CA ARG A 631 7.67 8.08 16.03
C ARG A 631 9.20 8.04 16.15
N ARG A 632 9.89 7.91 15.03
CA ARG A 632 11.35 8.05 15.03
C ARG A 632 11.68 9.55 15.08
N GLN A 633 12.29 10.03 16.16
CA GLN A 633 12.78 11.41 16.22
C GLN A 633 13.85 11.61 15.13
N VAL A 634 13.65 12.64 14.32
CA VAL A 634 14.54 12.98 13.20
C VAL A 634 14.89 14.44 13.34
N ASP A 635 16.18 14.74 13.36
CA ASP A 635 16.65 16.08 13.07
C ASP A 635 16.32 16.41 11.60
N LEU A 636 15.27 17.20 11.41
CA LEU A 636 14.79 17.63 10.09
C LEU A 636 15.84 18.48 9.38
N GLU A 637 16.66 19.22 10.12
CA GLU A 637 17.64 20.15 9.56
C GLU A 637 18.84 19.39 8.98
N ALA A 638 19.36 18.42 9.73
CA ALA A 638 20.39 17.51 9.23
C ALA A 638 19.93 16.75 7.97
N VAL A 639 18.68 16.27 7.95
CA VAL A 639 18.15 15.57 6.75
C VAL A 639 17.95 16.52 5.57
N LYS A 640 17.52 17.75 5.81
CA LYS A 640 17.41 18.78 4.76
C LYS A 640 18.77 19.08 4.13
N GLN A 641 19.81 19.21 4.94
CA GLN A 641 21.19 19.39 4.48
C GLN A 641 21.67 18.19 3.65
N GLU A 642 21.44 16.95 4.12
CA GLU A 642 21.83 15.73 3.39
C GLU A 642 21.13 15.65 2.01
N ILE A 643 19.84 15.98 1.94
CA ILE A 643 19.09 16.00 0.68
C ILE A 643 19.61 17.09 -0.28
N ALA A 644 19.93 18.28 0.24
CA ALA A 644 20.48 19.37 -0.55
C ALA A 644 21.86 19.02 -1.11
N GLU A 645 22.72 18.40 -0.29
CA GLU A 645 24.03 17.91 -0.70
C GLU A 645 23.92 16.82 -1.77
N GLN A 646 23.04 15.83 -1.57
CA GLN A 646 22.75 14.80 -2.58
C GLN A 646 22.25 15.40 -3.89
N ARG A 647 21.44 16.47 -3.84
CA ARG A 647 20.95 17.17 -5.03
C ARG A 647 22.08 17.89 -5.76
N ASN A 648 22.99 18.54 -5.04
CA ASN A 648 24.17 19.18 -5.61
C ASN A 648 25.10 18.15 -6.28
N ILE A 649 25.31 17.00 -5.62
CA ILE A 649 26.05 15.86 -6.18
C ILE A 649 25.33 15.29 -7.42
N LEU A 650 24.00 15.22 -7.42
CA LEU A 650 23.23 14.76 -8.58
C LEU A 650 23.32 15.75 -9.73
N GLN A 651 23.33 17.05 -9.47
CA GLN A 651 23.47 18.09 -10.49
C GLN A 651 24.82 18.02 -11.19
N SER A 652 25.91 17.71 -10.46
CA SER A 652 27.25 17.54 -11.02
C SER A 652 27.44 16.24 -11.81
N LYS A 653 26.50 15.29 -11.73
CA LYS A 653 26.59 14.01 -12.43
C LYS A 653 26.04 14.04 -13.87
N PRO A 654 26.52 13.13 -14.75
CA PRO A 654 26.07 13.04 -16.14
C PRO A 654 24.57 12.72 -16.26
N TRP A 655 23.98 13.05 -17.41
CA TRP A 655 22.55 12.85 -17.68
C TRP A 655 22.10 11.39 -17.52
N TRP A 656 22.93 10.42 -17.95
CA TRP A 656 22.63 8.99 -17.81
C TRP A 656 22.57 8.56 -16.33
N PHE A 657 23.39 9.16 -15.46
CA PHE A 657 23.36 8.87 -14.02
C PHE A 657 22.12 9.47 -13.37
N LYS A 658 21.69 10.65 -13.83
CA LYS A 658 20.43 11.29 -13.38
C LYS A 658 19.22 10.42 -13.76
N VAL A 659 19.20 9.90 -14.98
CA VAL A 659 18.19 8.94 -15.45
C VAL A 659 18.24 7.65 -14.63
N TYR A 660 19.43 7.08 -14.40
CA TYR A 660 19.61 5.90 -13.56
C TYR A 660 19.07 6.13 -12.15
N ASN A 661 19.46 7.21 -11.46
CA ASN A 661 19.03 7.50 -10.09
C ASN A 661 17.54 7.89 -9.99
N PHE A 662 16.94 8.31 -11.10
CA PHE A 662 15.51 8.56 -11.18
C PHE A 662 14.71 7.24 -11.20
N PHE A 663 15.20 6.23 -11.94
CA PHE A 663 14.54 4.94 -12.07
C PHE A 663 14.92 3.92 -10.97
N CYS A 664 16.18 3.91 -10.52
CA CYS A 664 16.74 3.01 -9.50
C CYS A 664 16.99 3.77 -8.23
#